data_AF-A0A7C6T9G3-F1
#
_entry.id   AF-A0A7C6T9G3-F1
#
_cell.length_a   1.000
_cell.length_b   1.000
_cell.length_c   1.000
_cell.angle_alpha   90.00
_cell.angle_beta   90.00
_cell.angle_gamma   90.00
#
_symmetry.space_group_name_H-M   'P 1'
#
loop_
_entity.id
_entity.type
_entity.pdbx_description
1 polymer ?
#
loop_
_entity_poly.entity_id
_entity_poly.type
_entity_poly.pdbx_seq_one_letter_code
_entity_poly.pdbx_strand_id
1 'polypeptide(L)'
;YFDLSTQAIGHAHEDACHFDLYAYGKPLLTDTGDYFLGWGYRTALHNTVEVDGRSQARGANAPMIPIEWVTTRGFGFVDGAHGAYGDLGVTHRRKILFVKPGYFLLCDLLTGSGRHLLEQFFHFAGPTQMAPAEVNLDPQTGRARTLHANTANVEVIPAYAAGLRSAFAEAVETDMKVDEQREREAMLGWRVTTGSFQRVKSPVAVYAREGNLPQAFYDVLFPTPRGGEATVTLRELPVEEDGKALSPHEAAGLEIRCRVTRPAQEAESIQMERGPNRALGKPAFAEVSQGQFPGDAKLLTDGDADPRRVGSALSSAPHLPNVPLKGRFGVDFGAQVAVNAVVLHHGTWNGKTILYPAEKMRIQYWDGNAWRDVAGAQTTWHEEQVSYTLFDTVRTTRLSVAVERAGGGRLALREFEAYHVSSEELARFERARQARVTEEWTDVILISHRGARGRRYGDYLFDGEIALIRKDTAGRVVRVGVKTGKSVREGGRTLLESPELLDSFCAEWQGEAVRLDGPAPRGLALLARDARRLECAGSALAAELRGGALVVTRAPQAAPPRITDVRVRLEPPQKGLAGAQPFAWVTWKTDVPATSRVEYIAEGQPARRTPVDAALKREHRVRVDFLVPGEEYSFRAISVDAWGQRAEAPATRAD
;
A
#
# COMPACT_ATOMS: atom_id res chain seq x y z
N TYR A 1 -5.97 3.23 -2.91
CA TYR A 1 -7.26 3.84 -3.31
C TYR A 1 -7.33 3.80 -4.83
N PHE A 2 -8.52 3.69 -5.43
CA PHE A 2 -8.71 3.77 -6.89
C PHE A 2 -10.00 4.54 -7.16
N ASP A 3 -9.92 5.58 -7.99
CA ASP A 3 -11.04 6.46 -8.31
C ASP A 3 -11.62 6.15 -9.68
N LEU A 4 -12.92 5.86 -9.68
CA LEU A 4 -13.76 5.84 -10.88
C LEU A 4 -15.15 6.36 -10.53
N SER A 5 -15.18 7.37 -9.66
CA SER A 5 -16.40 8.02 -9.22
C SER A 5 -17.00 8.84 -10.37
N THR A 6 -18.33 8.98 -10.36
CA THR A 6 -19.02 9.87 -11.29
C THR A 6 -18.45 11.27 -11.17
N GLN A 7 -17.92 11.80 -12.27
CA GLN A 7 -17.26 13.09 -12.34
C GLN A 7 -18.32 14.22 -12.26
N ALA A 8 -18.90 14.42 -11.08
CA ALA A 8 -19.93 15.42 -10.83
C ALA A 8 -19.40 16.85 -11.06
N ILE A 9 -20.29 17.84 -11.15
CA ILE A 9 -19.92 19.25 -11.24
C ILE A 9 -19.67 19.78 -9.81
N GLY A 10 -18.71 20.70 -9.64
CA GLY A 10 -18.31 21.23 -8.33
C GLY A 10 -16.97 20.64 -7.89
N HIS A 11 -16.89 20.18 -6.63
CA HIS A 11 -15.65 19.75 -5.97
C HIS A 11 -14.93 18.53 -6.58
N ALA A 12 -15.56 17.77 -7.47
CA ALA A 12 -14.88 16.66 -8.16
C ALA A 12 -13.83 17.19 -9.14
N HIS A 13 -12.69 16.51 -9.23
CA HIS A 13 -11.62 16.85 -10.18
C HIS A 13 -11.81 16.15 -11.52
N GLU A 14 -10.85 16.28 -12.44
CA GLU A 14 -10.83 15.63 -13.76
C GLU A 14 -9.88 14.42 -13.69
N ASP A 15 -10.18 13.53 -12.73
CA ASP A 15 -9.26 12.57 -12.12
C ASP A 15 -9.72 11.11 -12.26
N ALA A 16 -10.62 10.81 -13.21
CA ALA A 16 -11.06 9.43 -13.43
C ALA A 16 -9.84 8.52 -13.69
N CYS A 17 -9.90 7.32 -13.12
CA CYS A 17 -8.82 6.35 -13.05
C CYS A 17 -7.62 6.74 -12.16
N HIS A 18 -7.68 7.82 -11.38
CA HIS A 18 -6.68 8.14 -10.35
C HIS A 18 -6.52 7.00 -9.33
N PHE A 19 -5.34 6.92 -8.71
CA PHE A 19 -5.11 6.04 -7.56
C PHE A 19 -4.12 6.67 -6.58
N ASP A 20 -4.32 6.41 -5.28
CA ASP A 20 -3.27 6.56 -4.26
C ASP A 20 -2.68 5.19 -3.91
N LEU A 21 -1.35 5.12 -3.92
CA LEU A 21 -0.59 3.98 -3.43
C LEU A 21 -0.07 4.26 -2.02
N TYR A 22 -0.57 3.53 -1.04
CA TYR A 22 -0.15 3.60 0.36
C TYR A 22 0.45 2.27 0.79
N ALA A 23 1.64 2.27 1.36
CA ALA A 23 2.24 1.09 1.96
C ALA A 23 3.23 1.48 3.07
N TYR A 24 3.43 0.56 4.01
CA TYR A 24 4.42 0.71 5.09
C TYR A 24 4.28 2.02 5.89
N GLY A 25 3.04 2.45 6.14
CA GLY A 25 2.74 3.59 7.01
C GLY A 25 2.77 4.97 6.35
N LYS A 26 2.94 5.09 5.01
CA LYS A 26 2.86 6.39 4.30
C LYS A 26 2.30 6.30 2.88
N PRO A 27 1.77 7.41 2.33
CA PRO A 27 1.54 7.54 0.89
C PRO A 27 2.87 7.43 0.13
N LEU A 28 2.86 6.77 -1.02
CA LEU A 28 4.03 6.58 -1.89
C LEU A 28 3.82 7.28 -3.23
N LEU A 29 2.67 7.02 -3.86
CA LEU A 29 2.15 7.77 -4.99
C LEU A 29 0.81 8.36 -4.55
N THR A 30 0.59 9.64 -4.78
CA THR A 30 -0.49 10.38 -4.12
C THR A 30 -1.11 11.42 -5.02
N ASP A 31 -2.34 11.82 -4.73
CA ASP A 31 -2.94 13.01 -5.33
C ASP A 31 -2.11 14.28 -5.09
N THR A 32 -2.16 15.23 -6.04
CA THR A 32 -1.61 16.58 -5.87
C THR A 32 -2.35 17.34 -4.76
N GLY A 33 -3.65 17.07 -4.56
CA GLY A 33 -4.55 17.78 -3.67
C GLY A 33 -5.07 19.08 -4.27
N ASP A 34 -5.99 19.72 -3.56
CA ASP A 34 -6.53 21.02 -3.95
C ASP A 34 -5.87 22.15 -3.14
N TYR A 35 -5.03 22.95 -3.80
CA TYR A 35 -4.32 24.06 -3.14
C TYR A 35 -5.31 25.07 -2.57
N PHE A 36 -6.32 25.42 -3.36
CA PHE A 36 -7.44 26.26 -2.94
C PHE A 36 -8.58 26.31 -3.96
N LEU A 37 -9.66 25.55 -3.78
CA LEU A 37 -10.91 25.67 -4.56
C LEU A 37 -10.72 25.62 -6.08
N GLY A 38 -10.12 24.55 -6.58
CA GLY A 38 -10.11 24.22 -8.02
C GLY A 38 -8.73 24.23 -8.69
N TRP A 39 -7.67 24.36 -7.90
CA TRP A 39 -6.29 24.29 -8.36
C TRP A 39 -5.81 22.85 -8.55
N GLY A 40 -6.56 21.88 -8.01
CA GLY A 40 -6.33 20.46 -8.24
C GLY A 40 -7.08 19.89 -9.44
N TYR A 41 -7.88 20.66 -10.19
CA TYR A 41 -8.85 20.08 -11.12
C TYR A 41 -8.25 19.31 -12.30
N ARG A 42 -7.10 19.74 -12.84
CA ARG A 42 -6.61 19.26 -14.14
C ARG A 42 -6.13 17.81 -14.06
N THR A 43 -6.42 17.02 -15.10
CA THR A 43 -6.01 15.61 -15.22
C THR A 43 -4.51 15.36 -15.02
N ALA A 44 -3.61 16.19 -15.57
CA ALA A 44 -2.16 16.08 -15.36
C ALA A 44 -1.71 16.16 -13.88
N LEU A 45 -2.59 16.55 -12.95
CA LEU A 45 -2.30 16.64 -11.52
C LEU A 45 -2.60 15.34 -10.77
N HIS A 46 -3.03 14.30 -11.48
CA HIS A 46 -3.47 13.03 -10.93
C HIS A 46 -2.67 11.88 -11.52
N ASN A 47 -2.54 10.80 -10.75
CA ASN A 47 -1.97 9.54 -11.23
C ASN A 47 -2.88 8.88 -12.28
N THR A 48 -2.98 9.43 -13.50
CA THR A 48 -3.84 8.97 -14.61
C THR A 48 -3.25 9.40 -15.97
N VAL A 49 -4.01 9.30 -17.06
CA VAL A 49 -3.56 9.61 -18.43
C VAL A 49 -4.25 10.87 -18.97
N GLU A 50 -3.47 11.78 -19.56
CA GLU A 50 -3.92 12.91 -20.39
C GLU A 50 -3.77 12.58 -21.90
N VAL A 51 -4.67 13.09 -22.74
CA VAL A 51 -4.67 12.86 -24.21
C VAL A 51 -4.58 14.19 -24.93
N ASP A 52 -3.60 14.34 -25.83
CA ASP A 52 -3.35 15.54 -26.65
C ASP A 52 -3.29 16.86 -25.86
N GLY A 53 -2.75 16.81 -24.63
CA GLY A 53 -2.69 18.00 -23.76
C GLY A 53 -4.04 18.45 -23.20
N ARG A 54 -5.07 17.59 -23.26
CA ARG A 54 -6.45 17.92 -22.87
C ARG A 54 -6.84 17.21 -21.58
N SER A 55 -7.46 17.96 -20.66
CA SER A 55 -8.14 17.39 -19.50
C SER A 55 -9.31 16.49 -19.88
N GLN A 56 -9.65 15.57 -18.98
CA GLN A 56 -10.87 14.79 -19.05
C GLN A 56 -12.12 15.70 -19.03
N ALA A 57 -13.13 15.35 -19.82
CA ALA A 57 -14.46 15.92 -19.68
C ALA A 57 -15.07 15.59 -18.31
N ARG A 58 -16.18 16.26 -17.97
CA ARG A 58 -16.93 16.06 -16.72
C ARG A 58 -18.42 15.84 -16.99
N GLY A 59 -19.14 15.40 -15.96
CA GLY A 59 -20.59 15.20 -15.99
C GLY A 59 -20.98 14.12 -17.01
N ALA A 60 -22.04 14.39 -17.78
CA ALA A 60 -22.58 13.44 -18.76
C ALA A 60 -21.58 13.08 -19.88
N ASN A 61 -20.60 13.96 -20.16
CA ASN A 61 -19.57 13.72 -21.17
C ASN A 61 -18.41 12.85 -20.67
N ALA A 62 -18.46 12.41 -19.41
CA ALA A 62 -17.48 11.53 -18.78
C ALA A 62 -18.18 10.28 -18.23
N PRO A 63 -18.69 9.39 -19.10
CA PRO A 63 -19.31 8.15 -18.63
C PRO A 63 -18.26 7.30 -17.92
N MET A 64 -18.54 6.95 -16.66
CA MET A 64 -17.74 6.03 -15.85
C MET A 64 -18.26 4.61 -16.02
N ILE A 65 -17.35 3.67 -16.24
CA ILE A 65 -17.65 2.28 -16.60
C ILE A 65 -16.87 1.38 -15.64
N PRO A 66 -17.33 1.17 -14.39
CA PRO A 66 -16.70 0.19 -13.51
C PRO A 66 -16.97 -1.21 -14.03
N ILE A 67 -15.91 -1.97 -14.29
CA ILE A 67 -16.02 -3.26 -14.98
C ILE A 67 -16.02 -4.40 -13.98
N GLU A 68 -15.02 -4.46 -13.09
CA GLU A 68 -14.90 -5.60 -12.18
C GLU A 68 -14.01 -5.30 -10.96
N TRP A 69 -14.36 -5.92 -9.84
CA TRP A 69 -13.55 -5.95 -8.62
C TRP A 69 -13.44 -7.40 -8.12
N VAL A 70 -12.21 -7.89 -7.93
CA VAL A 70 -11.92 -9.25 -7.45
C VAL A 70 -10.91 -9.18 -6.31
N THR A 71 -11.11 -10.00 -5.29
CA THR A 71 -10.11 -10.21 -4.23
C THR A 71 -10.01 -11.69 -3.91
N THR A 72 -8.78 -12.20 -3.87
CA THR A 72 -8.40 -13.54 -3.41
C THR A 72 -7.28 -13.40 -2.38
N ARG A 73 -6.85 -14.49 -1.74
CA ARG A 73 -5.65 -14.52 -0.90
C ARG A 73 -4.39 -14.15 -1.68
N GLY A 74 -4.29 -14.57 -2.94
CA GLY A 74 -3.10 -14.39 -3.76
C GLY A 74 -3.01 -13.03 -4.46
N PHE A 75 -4.15 -12.45 -4.84
CA PHE A 75 -4.19 -11.18 -5.57
C PHE A 75 -5.48 -10.39 -5.36
N GLY A 76 -5.41 -9.08 -5.57
CA GLY A 76 -6.57 -8.21 -5.78
C GLY A 76 -6.58 -7.69 -7.22
N PHE A 77 -7.74 -7.40 -7.78
CA PHE A 77 -7.85 -6.88 -9.13
C PHE A 77 -9.01 -5.89 -9.23
N VAL A 78 -8.76 -4.76 -9.88
CA VAL A 78 -9.79 -3.78 -10.27
C VAL A 78 -9.65 -3.44 -11.74
N ASP A 79 -10.79 -3.25 -12.39
CA ASP A 79 -10.92 -2.90 -13.81
C ASP A 79 -12.00 -1.85 -13.97
N GLY A 80 -11.66 -0.75 -14.63
CA GLY A 80 -12.56 0.36 -14.85
C GLY A 80 -12.19 1.12 -16.11
N ALA A 81 -13.18 1.71 -16.77
CA ALA A 81 -12.97 2.57 -17.92
C ALA A 81 -13.76 3.87 -17.81
N HIS A 82 -13.38 4.86 -18.60
CA HIS A 82 -14.16 6.07 -18.80
C HIS A 82 -14.08 6.59 -20.23
N GLY A 83 -15.16 7.24 -20.67
CA GLY A 83 -15.27 7.89 -21.97
C GLY A 83 -15.03 9.40 -21.93
N ALA A 84 -14.28 9.90 -20.96
CA ALA A 84 -14.11 11.35 -20.75
C ALA A 84 -13.29 12.06 -21.85
N TYR A 85 -12.80 11.31 -22.85
CA TYR A 85 -12.16 11.81 -24.07
C TYR A 85 -12.99 11.49 -25.32
N GLY A 86 -14.31 11.37 -25.16
CA GLY A 86 -15.21 10.98 -26.26
C GLY A 86 -15.23 11.96 -27.43
N ASP A 87 -14.92 13.23 -27.19
CA ASP A 87 -14.73 14.26 -28.22
C ASP A 87 -13.47 14.05 -29.09
N LEU A 88 -12.47 13.35 -28.55
CA LEU A 88 -11.30 12.85 -29.27
C LEU A 88 -11.51 11.43 -29.81
N GLY A 89 -12.66 10.80 -29.53
CA GLY A 89 -12.93 9.40 -29.88
C GLY A 89 -12.11 8.40 -29.07
N VAL A 90 -11.65 8.78 -27.87
CA VAL A 90 -10.78 7.96 -27.02
C VAL A 90 -11.50 7.47 -25.77
N THR A 91 -11.32 6.19 -25.44
CA THR A 91 -11.71 5.58 -24.17
C THR A 91 -10.47 5.13 -23.42
N HIS A 92 -10.38 5.48 -22.14
CA HIS A 92 -9.32 5.04 -21.24
C HIS A 92 -9.85 3.97 -20.30
N ARG A 93 -9.19 2.80 -20.29
CA ARG A 93 -9.47 1.69 -19.37
C ARG A 93 -8.23 1.37 -18.55
N ARG A 94 -8.36 1.42 -17.24
CA ARG A 94 -7.31 1.08 -16.28
C ARG A 94 -7.61 -0.23 -15.57
N LYS A 95 -6.59 -1.06 -15.45
CA LYS A 95 -6.59 -2.29 -14.66
C LYS A 95 -5.46 -2.22 -13.63
N ILE A 96 -5.75 -2.61 -12.39
CA ILE A 96 -4.72 -2.72 -11.35
C ILE A 96 -4.80 -4.11 -10.75
N LEU A 97 -3.71 -4.89 -10.89
CA LEU A 97 -3.52 -6.18 -10.25
C LEU A 97 -2.60 -6.01 -9.05
N PHE A 98 -3.13 -6.16 -7.83
CA PHE A 98 -2.34 -6.23 -6.61
C PHE A 98 -1.85 -7.66 -6.38
N VAL A 99 -0.56 -7.92 -6.58
CA VAL A 99 0.08 -9.20 -6.29
C VAL A 99 0.42 -9.26 -4.80
N LYS A 100 -0.43 -9.93 -4.01
CA LYS A 100 -0.38 -9.84 -2.55
C LYS A 100 0.82 -10.58 -1.94
N PRO A 101 1.44 -10.03 -0.87
CA PRO A 101 1.26 -8.67 -0.32
C PRO A 101 2.25 -7.65 -0.93
N GLY A 102 2.88 -7.96 -2.07
CA GLY A 102 4.13 -7.34 -2.51
C GLY A 102 3.97 -6.06 -3.30
N TYR A 103 3.37 -6.12 -4.49
CA TYR A 103 3.44 -5.04 -5.48
C TYR A 103 2.22 -5.00 -6.40
N PHE A 104 2.13 -3.99 -7.24
CA PHE A 104 1.02 -3.79 -8.16
C PHE A 104 1.51 -3.82 -9.61
N LEU A 105 0.70 -4.38 -10.51
CA LEU A 105 0.82 -4.19 -11.95
C LEU A 105 -0.34 -3.32 -12.41
N LEU A 106 -0.01 -2.16 -12.97
CA LEU A 106 -0.93 -1.22 -13.59
C LEU A 106 -0.96 -1.49 -15.10
N CYS A 107 -2.14 -1.47 -15.70
CA CYS A 107 -2.30 -1.52 -17.16
C CYS A 107 -3.28 -0.43 -17.59
N ASP A 108 -2.84 0.50 -18.43
CA ASP A 108 -3.72 1.46 -19.10
C ASP A 108 -3.91 1.06 -20.56
N LEU A 109 -5.16 0.99 -20.99
CA LEU A 109 -5.57 0.60 -22.32
C LEU A 109 -6.35 1.76 -22.94
N LEU A 110 -5.74 2.40 -23.95
CA LEU A 110 -6.34 3.50 -24.67
C LEU A 110 -6.88 2.95 -25.99
N THR A 111 -8.20 3.05 -26.18
CA THR A 111 -8.90 2.57 -27.38
C THR A 111 -9.51 3.75 -28.11
N GLY A 112 -9.50 3.70 -29.44
CA GLY A 112 -10.00 4.76 -30.30
C GLY A 112 -9.41 4.61 -31.70
N SER A 113 -9.44 5.67 -32.48
CA SER A 113 -8.87 5.74 -33.82
C SER A 113 -8.04 7.00 -33.98
N GLY A 114 -7.09 7.00 -34.90
CA GLY A 114 -6.25 8.17 -35.17
C GLY A 114 -5.01 8.23 -34.28
N ARG A 115 -4.20 9.26 -34.54
CA ARG A 115 -2.88 9.46 -33.93
C ARG A 115 -3.01 10.46 -32.78
N HIS A 116 -2.57 10.05 -31.59
CA HIS A 116 -2.66 10.84 -30.36
C HIS A 116 -1.35 10.84 -29.59
N LEU A 117 -1.12 11.90 -28.81
CA LEU A 117 -0.16 11.98 -27.72
C LEU A 117 -0.84 11.56 -26.42
N LEU A 118 -0.29 10.56 -25.75
CA LEU A 118 -0.75 10.02 -24.48
C LEU A 118 0.31 10.29 -23.42
N GLU A 119 -0.05 10.90 -22.30
CA GLU A 119 0.86 11.20 -21.19
C GLU A 119 0.31 10.59 -19.90
N GLN A 120 1.05 9.66 -19.30
CA GLN A 120 0.73 9.01 -18.04
C GLN A 120 1.54 9.64 -16.91
N PHE A 121 0.89 10.02 -15.81
CA PHE A 121 1.50 10.77 -14.72
C PHE A 121 1.62 9.94 -13.44
N PHE A 122 2.72 10.11 -12.69
CA PHE A 122 2.94 9.54 -11.36
C PHE A 122 3.53 10.56 -10.40
N HIS A 123 2.79 10.90 -9.35
CA HIS A 123 3.08 11.95 -8.38
C HIS A 123 3.66 11.33 -7.10
N PHE A 124 4.93 11.59 -6.82
CA PHE A 124 5.65 10.95 -5.72
C PHE A 124 5.49 11.67 -4.38
N ALA A 125 5.13 10.95 -3.33
CA ALA A 125 5.03 11.50 -1.98
C ALA A 125 6.39 11.55 -1.27
N GLY A 126 6.69 12.69 -0.62
CA GLY A 126 7.92 12.87 0.16
C GLY A 126 8.01 12.00 1.42
N PRO A 127 9.15 12.00 2.13
CA PRO A 127 9.37 11.17 3.31
C PRO A 127 8.37 11.47 4.44
N THR A 128 7.87 12.71 4.49
CA THR A 128 6.74 13.16 5.30
C THR A 128 5.79 13.98 4.42
N GLN A 129 4.60 14.29 4.92
CA GLN A 129 3.65 15.16 4.20
C GLN A 129 4.18 16.58 3.95
N MET A 130 5.19 17.03 4.69
CA MET A 130 5.76 18.39 4.64
C MET A 130 7.07 18.46 3.86
N ALA A 131 7.68 17.32 3.54
CA ALA A 131 8.98 17.26 2.88
C ALA A 131 8.82 16.96 1.38
N PRO A 132 9.68 17.51 0.52
CA PRO A 132 9.64 17.19 -0.90
C PRO A 132 10.04 15.74 -1.14
N ALA A 133 9.54 15.15 -2.24
CA ALA A 133 10.01 13.84 -2.67
C ALA A 133 11.34 13.93 -3.39
N GLU A 134 12.22 12.98 -3.10
CA GLU A 134 13.50 12.78 -3.77
C GLU A 134 13.36 11.57 -4.69
N VAL A 135 13.41 11.80 -6.00
CA VAL A 135 13.13 10.78 -7.02
C VAL A 135 14.25 10.76 -8.05
N ASN A 136 14.71 9.57 -8.41
CA ASN A 136 15.61 9.35 -9.54
C ASN A 136 14.83 8.71 -10.70
N LEU A 137 14.95 9.27 -11.90
CA LEU A 137 14.46 8.69 -13.15
C LEU A 137 15.65 8.27 -13.98
N ASP A 138 15.75 6.98 -14.25
CA ASP A 138 16.76 6.45 -15.16
C ASP A 138 16.33 6.73 -16.62
N PRO A 139 17.05 7.57 -17.38
CA PRO A 139 16.67 7.92 -18.75
C PRO A 139 16.83 6.77 -19.74
N GLN A 140 17.55 5.69 -19.39
CA GLN A 140 17.73 4.53 -20.27
C GLN A 140 16.57 3.54 -20.13
N THR A 141 16.12 3.33 -18.88
CA THR A 141 15.09 2.32 -18.58
C THR A 141 13.71 2.92 -18.33
N GLY A 142 13.62 4.23 -18.14
CA GLY A 142 12.40 4.92 -17.73
C GLY A 142 11.99 4.64 -16.27
N ARG A 143 12.84 4.01 -15.45
CA ARG A 143 12.49 3.66 -14.06
C ARG A 143 12.55 4.88 -13.17
N ALA A 144 11.45 5.17 -12.47
CA ALA A 144 11.38 6.23 -11.46
C ALA A 144 11.34 5.65 -10.04
N ARG A 145 12.26 6.06 -9.16
CA ARG A 145 12.41 5.51 -7.80
C ARG A 145 12.60 6.61 -6.76
N THR A 146 11.89 6.52 -5.65
CA THR A 146 12.16 7.40 -4.49
C THR A 146 13.41 6.97 -3.73
N LEU A 147 14.17 7.94 -3.20
CA LEU A 147 15.48 7.72 -2.55
C LEU A 147 15.52 8.05 -1.05
N HIS A 148 14.36 8.04 -0.39
CA HIS A 148 14.25 8.52 0.97
C HIS A 148 14.95 7.60 1.98
N ALA A 149 15.88 8.16 2.76
CA ALA A 149 16.51 7.43 3.86
C ALA A 149 15.52 7.16 5.01
N ASN A 150 15.66 6.00 5.66
CA ASN A 150 14.92 5.65 6.88
C ASN A 150 13.39 5.74 6.79
N THR A 151 12.81 5.61 5.59
CA THR A 151 11.36 5.52 5.38
C THR A 151 11.05 4.62 4.18
N ALA A 152 9.78 4.36 3.92
CA ALA A 152 9.35 3.54 2.80
C ALA A 152 9.55 4.26 1.45
N ASN A 153 9.89 3.47 0.44
CA ASN A 153 10.15 3.92 -0.92
C ASN A 153 9.26 3.19 -1.93
N VAL A 154 9.20 3.70 -3.16
CA VAL A 154 8.52 3.06 -4.30
C VAL A 154 9.36 3.19 -5.55
N GLU A 155 9.28 2.18 -6.41
CA GLU A 155 9.77 2.22 -7.79
C GLU A 155 8.60 2.01 -8.76
N VAL A 156 8.54 2.84 -9.81
CA VAL A 156 7.68 2.68 -10.97
C VAL A 156 8.54 2.15 -12.11
N ILE A 157 8.21 0.95 -12.60
CA ILE A 157 9.01 0.23 -13.59
C ILE A 157 8.15 0.00 -14.83
N PRO A 158 8.36 0.77 -15.92
CA PRO A 158 7.65 0.57 -17.16
C PRO A 158 8.01 -0.77 -17.81
N ALA A 159 7.00 -1.43 -18.38
CA ALA A 159 7.13 -2.56 -19.30
C ALA A 159 6.61 -2.18 -20.69
N TYR A 160 6.96 -2.99 -21.68
CA TYR A 160 6.68 -2.73 -23.11
C TYR A 160 7.19 -1.36 -23.55
N ALA A 161 8.32 -0.90 -22.98
CA ALA A 161 8.80 0.49 -23.03
C ALA A 161 9.32 0.95 -24.41
N ALA A 162 9.29 0.09 -25.43
CA ALA A 162 9.68 0.48 -26.79
C ALA A 162 8.86 1.71 -27.25
N GLY A 163 9.54 2.81 -27.62
CA GLY A 163 8.91 4.06 -28.03
C GLY A 163 8.32 4.91 -26.89
N LEU A 164 8.51 4.51 -25.62
CA LEU A 164 8.13 5.30 -24.45
C LEU A 164 9.15 6.43 -24.25
N ARG A 165 8.67 7.65 -24.07
CA ARG A 165 9.49 8.77 -23.58
C ARG A 165 9.20 8.96 -22.10
N SER A 166 10.24 9.13 -21.29
CA SER A 166 10.11 9.41 -19.86
C SER A 166 10.75 10.74 -19.52
N ALA A 167 10.08 11.57 -18.73
CA ALA A 167 10.62 12.83 -18.23
C ALA A 167 10.12 13.11 -16.80
N PHE A 168 10.79 14.03 -16.11
CA PHE A 168 10.23 14.67 -14.92
C PHE A 168 9.52 15.95 -15.32
N ALA A 169 8.32 16.15 -14.79
CA ALA A 169 7.75 17.48 -14.65
C ALA A 169 8.15 18.04 -13.27
N GLU A 170 8.96 19.09 -13.29
CA GLU A 170 9.35 19.82 -12.09
C GLU A 170 8.33 20.93 -11.79
N ALA A 171 8.22 21.26 -10.51
CA ALA A 171 7.39 22.37 -10.06
C ALA A 171 7.96 23.70 -10.58
N VAL A 172 7.14 24.45 -11.30
CA VAL A 172 7.41 25.83 -11.69
C VAL A 172 6.80 26.76 -10.65
N GLU A 173 7.55 27.76 -10.21
CA GLU A 173 6.98 28.84 -9.40
C GLU A 173 6.27 29.82 -10.32
N THR A 174 5.01 30.08 -10.03
CA THR A 174 4.15 31.00 -10.76
C THR A 174 3.55 32.02 -9.80
N ASP A 175 2.97 33.10 -10.34
CA ASP A 175 2.24 34.09 -9.55
C ASP A 175 0.91 33.54 -8.98
N MET A 176 0.55 32.29 -9.31
CA MET A 176 -0.69 31.65 -8.89
C MET A 176 -1.93 32.50 -9.22
N LYS A 177 -2.01 33.02 -10.45
CA LYS A 177 -3.17 33.78 -10.90
C LYS A 177 -4.38 32.86 -11.10
N VAL A 178 -5.54 33.28 -10.63
CA VAL A 178 -6.77 32.46 -10.62
C VAL A 178 -7.21 32.03 -12.03
N ASP A 179 -6.96 32.85 -13.04
CA ASP A 179 -7.24 32.53 -14.45
C ASP A 179 -6.30 31.44 -15.01
N GLU A 180 -5.13 31.25 -14.41
CA GLU A 180 -4.14 30.22 -14.78
C GLU A 180 -4.34 28.90 -14.01
N GLN A 181 -5.29 28.80 -13.07
CA GLN A 181 -5.43 27.66 -12.15
C GLN A 181 -5.70 26.29 -12.82
N ARG A 182 -6.03 26.28 -14.11
CA ARG A 182 -6.26 25.07 -14.94
C ARG A 182 -5.08 24.73 -15.85
N GLU A 183 -4.05 25.56 -15.87
CA GLU A 183 -2.82 25.29 -16.62
C GLU A 183 -1.95 24.27 -15.89
N ARG A 184 -1.12 23.53 -16.63
CA ARG A 184 -0.19 22.55 -16.02
C ARG A 184 0.74 23.23 -15.02
N GLU A 185 1.31 24.37 -15.41
CA GLU A 185 2.33 25.10 -14.65
C GLU A 185 1.84 25.60 -13.28
N ALA A 186 0.52 25.69 -13.08
CA ALA A 186 -0.08 26.11 -11.82
C ALA A 186 0.29 25.17 -10.65
N MET A 187 0.15 23.86 -10.86
CA MET A 187 0.26 22.86 -9.79
C MET A 187 1.01 21.57 -10.18
N LEU A 188 1.38 21.37 -11.45
CA LEU A 188 2.16 20.20 -11.83
C LEU A 188 3.54 20.26 -11.16
N GLY A 189 3.97 19.17 -10.53
CA GLY A 189 5.19 19.14 -9.73
C GLY A 189 5.02 19.66 -8.30
N TRP A 190 3.82 20.09 -7.91
CA TRP A 190 3.48 20.47 -6.55
C TRP A 190 2.61 19.40 -5.87
N ARG A 191 2.58 19.43 -4.54
CA ARG A 191 1.65 18.66 -3.72
C ARG A 191 1.20 19.48 -2.53
N VAL A 192 -0.08 19.46 -2.22
CA VAL A 192 -0.68 20.10 -1.06
C VAL A 192 -0.30 19.37 0.22
N THR A 193 0.04 20.14 1.27
CA THR A 193 0.49 19.59 2.55
C THR A 193 -0.65 19.54 3.57
N THR A 194 -0.58 20.28 4.67
CA THR A 194 -1.50 20.17 5.82
C THR A 194 -2.74 21.06 5.73
N GLY A 195 -2.82 21.94 4.73
CA GLY A 195 -3.98 22.82 4.56
C GLY A 195 -3.92 23.61 3.25
N SER A 196 -5.00 24.33 2.98
CA SER A 196 -5.07 25.24 1.84
C SER A 196 -3.91 26.23 1.85
N PHE A 197 -3.46 26.62 0.66
CA PHE A 197 -2.33 27.52 0.46
C PHE A 197 -0.97 26.98 0.92
N GLN A 198 -0.87 25.68 1.26
CA GLN A 198 0.39 25.05 1.65
C GLN A 198 0.75 23.95 0.65
N ARG A 199 1.89 24.11 -0.01
CA ARG A 199 2.39 23.16 -0.99
C ARG A 199 3.88 22.87 -0.81
N VAL A 200 4.29 21.71 -1.30
CA VAL A 200 5.69 21.28 -1.35
C VAL A 200 5.98 20.72 -2.73
N LYS A 201 7.25 20.76 -3.15
CA LYS A 201 7.67 20.15 -4.41
C LYS A 201 7.47 18.64 -4.36
N SER A 202 6.90 18.09 -5.42
CA SER A 202 6.56 16.69 -5.60
C SER A 202 6.83 16.33 -7.06
N PRO A 203 8.08 15.94 -7.41
CA PRO A 203 8.43 15.55 -8.76
C PRO A 203 7.44 14.54 -9.34
N VAL A 204 7.09 14.71 -10.62
CA VAL A 204 6.13 13.86 -11.33
C VAL A 204 6.85 13.16 -12.46
N ALA A 205 6.84 11.82 -12.46
CA ALA A 205 7.27 11.09 -13.64
C ALA A 205 6.15 11.14 -14.69
N VAL A 206 6.52 11.53 -15.91
CA VAL A 206 5.62 11.60 -17.07
C VAL A 206 6.11 10.61 -18.11
N TYR A 207 5.29 9.62 -18.42
CA TYR A 207 5.54 8.68 -19.51
C TYR A 207 4.67 8.99 -20.71
N ALA A 208 5.30 9.34 -21.82
CA ALA A 208 4.62 9.80 -23.02
C ALA A 208 4.78 8.82 -24.18
N ARG A 209 3.68 8.55 -24.89
CA ARG A 209 3.66 7.82 -26.17
C ARG A 209 2.88 8.60 -27.21
N GLU A 210 3.36 8.59 -28.44
CA GLU A 210 2.67 9.24 -29.55
C GLU A 210 2.52 8.26 -30.71
N GLY A 211 1.28 8.06 -31.18
CA GLY A 211 1.02 7.03 -32.18
C GLY A 211 -0.46 6.76 -32.41
N ASN A 212 -0.75 5.84 -33.34
CA ASN A 212 -2.12 5.44 -33.63
C ASN A 212 -2.68 4.58 -32.48
N LEU A 213 -3.94 4.83 -32.11
CA LEU A 213 -4.68 3.93 -31.21
C LEU A 213 -5.06 2.62 -31.93
N PRO A 214 -5.20 1.50 -31.20
CA PRO A 214 -5.07 1.38 -29.74
C PRO A 214 -3.62 1.37 -29.21
N GLN A 215 -3.41 1.83 -27.98
CA GLN A 215 -2.12 1.81 -27.28
C GLN A 215 -2.26 1.36 -25.82
N ALA A 216 -1.16 0.93 -25.20
CA ALA A 216 -1.16 0.48 -23.81
C ALA A 216 0.08 0.94 -23.02
N PHE A 217 -0.10 1.13 -21.71
CA PHE A 217 0.96 1.31 -20.72
C PHE A 217 0.91 0.17 -19.71
N TYR A 218 2.09 -0.25 -19.25
CA TYR A 218 2.24 -1.27 -18.22
C TYR A 218 3.30 -0.83 -17.24
N ASP A 219 2.97 -0.81 -15.95
CA ASP A 219 3.86 -0.33 -14.91
C ASP A 219 3.82 -1.26 -13.70
N VAL A 220 4.98 -1.75 -13.29
CA VAL A 220 5.13 -2.42 -12.01
C VAL A 220 5.40 -1.34 -10.95
N LEU A 221 4.47 -1.21 -10.00
CA LEU A 221 4.59 -0.31 -8.86
C LEU A 221 5.08 -1.13 -7.65
N PHE A 222 6.36 -0.99 -7.32
CA PHE A 222 7.03 -1.83 -6.33
C PHE A 222 7.38 -1.05 -5.06
N PRO A 223 6.61 -1.20 -3.98
CA PRO A 223 6.90 -0.54 -2.71
C PRO A 223 8.00 -1.31 -1.94
N THR A 224 8.91 -0.57 -1.29
CA THR A 224 10.00 -1.11 -0.46
C THR A 224 9.87 -0.57 0.97
N PRO A 225 9.94 -1.42 2.01
CA PRO A 225 9.78 -0.99 3.40
C PRO A 225 10.95 -0.12 3.86
N ARG A 226 10.77 0.55 5.02
CA ARG A 226 11.82 1.30 5.71
C ARG A 226 13.08 0.46 5.91
N GLY A 227 14.22 0.99 5.48
CA GLY A 227 15.52 0.32 5.56
C GLY A 227 15.63 -0.92 4.66
N GLY A 228 14.64 -1.18 3.81
CA GLY A 228 14.67 -2.25 2.82
C GLY A 228 15.22 -1.80 1.48
N GLU A 229 15.64 -2.78 0.70
CA GLU A 229 16.11 -2.64 -0.67
C GLU A 229 15.43 -3.68 -1.54
N ALA A 230 15.11 -3.31 -2.78
CA ALA A 230 14.49 -4.20 -3.74
C ALA A 230 15.16 -4.10 -5.11
N THR A 231 15.48 -5.26 -5.68
CA THR A 231 15.89 -5.41 -7.09
C THR A 231 14.77 -6.13 -7.83
N VAL A 232 14.27 -5.50 -8.90
CA VAL A 232 13.17 -6.02 -9.71
C VAL A 232 13.57 -6.01 -11.18
N THR A 233 13.57 -7.18 -11.81
CA THR A 233 13.85 -7.31 -13.26
C THR A 233 12.60 -7.79 -13.98
N LEU A 234 12.33 -7.21 -15.16
CA LEU A 234 11.18 -7.55 -16.00
C LEU A 234 11.65 -8.23 -17.28
N ARG A 235 10.91 -9.24 -17.70
CA ARG A 235 11.00 -9.83 -19.03
C ARG A 235 9.61 -9.91 -19.64
N GLU A 236 9.43 -9.29 -20.80
CA GLU A 236 8.21 -9.41 -21.60
C GLU A 236 8.18 -10.77 -22.30
N LEU A 237 7.02 -11.43 -22.26
CA LEU A 237 6.78 -12.69 -22.95
C LEU A 237 6.04 -12.41 -24.26
N PRO A 238 6.44 -13.03 -25.39
CA PRO A 238 5.65 -12.95 -26.62
C PRO A 238 4.29 -13.60 -26.39
N VAL A 239 3.23 -12.99 -26.93
CA VAL A 239 1.86 -13.49 -26.80
C VAL A 239 1.28 -13.80 -28.16
N GLU A 240 0.71 -14.98 -28.31
CA GLU A 240 0.14 -15.45 -29.57
C GLU A 240 -1.25 -16.06 -29.37
N GLU A 241 -2.13 -15.80 -30.35
CA GLU A 241 -3.44 -16.46 -30.52
C GLU A 241 -3.51 -16.97 -31.97
N ASP A 242 -3.81 -18.27 -32.15
CA ASP A 242 -3.89 -18.92 -33.47
C ASP A 242 -2.68 -18.67 -34.39
N GLY A 243 -1.47 -18.65 -33.81
CA GLY A 243 -0.21 -18.43 -34.52
C GLY A 243 0.07 -16.98 -34.92
N LYS A 244 -0.75 -16.02 -34.46
CA LYS A 244 -0.55 -14.58 -34.67
C LYS A 244 -0.08 -13.91 -33.40
N ALA A 245 0.97 -13.10 -33.50
CA ALA A 245 1.42 -12.25 -32.41
C ALA A 245 0.34 -11.22 -32.04
N LEU A 246 0.11 -11.04 -30.75
CA LEU A 246 -0.81 -10.06 -30.20
C LEU A 246 -0.05 -8.85 -29.65
N SER A 247 -0.67 -7.68 -29.75
CA SER A 247 -0.16 -6.47 -29.11
C SER A 247 -0.42 -6.47 -27.60
N PRO A 248 0.35 -5.71 -26.80
CA PRO A 248 0.08 -5.54 -25.36
C PRO A 248 -1.30 -4.95 -25.04
N HIS A 249 -1.98 -4.30 -25.99
CA HIS A 249 -3.36 -3.84 -25.83
C HIS A 249 -4.36 -5.01 -25.83
N GLU A 250 -4.04 -6.10 -26.52
CA GLU A 250 -4.91 -7.27 -26.65
C GLU A 250 -4.65 -8.29 -25.54
N ALA A 251 -3.38 -8.55 -25.24
CA ALA A 251 -2.91 -9.46 -24.20
C ALA A 251 -1.43 -9.21 -23.88
N ALA A 252 -1.01 -9.50 -22.65
CA ALA A 252 0.37 -9.32 -22.20
C ALA A 252 0.84 -10.47 -21.31
N GLY A 253 2.13 -10.76 -21.37
CA GLY A 253 2.80 -11.71 -20.50
C GLY A 253 4.07 -11.09 -19.93
N LEU A 254 4.23 -11.16 -18.60
CA LEU A 254 5.37 -10.59 -17.89
C LEU A 254 5.97 -11.63 -16.95
N GLU A 255 7.28 -11.79 -16.98
CA GLU A 255 8.05 -12.46 -15.93
C GLU A 255 8.78 -11.40 -15.10
N ILE A 256 8.52 -11.41 -13.79
CA ILE A 256 8.97 -10.41 -12.83
C ILE A 256 9.80 -11.14 -11.77
N ARG A 257 11.11 -10.90 -11.76
CA ARG A 257 11.99 -11.46 -10.72
C ARG A 257 12.24 -10.42 -9.67
N CYS A 258 12.03 -10.81 -8.42
CA CYS A 258 12.06 -9.93 -7.27
C CYS A 258 13.09 -10.45 -6.27
N ARG A 259 13.92 -9.54 -5.76
CA ARG A 259 14.76 -9.74 -4.59
C ARG A 259 14.50 -8.59 -3.63
N VAL A 260 14.04 -8.89 -2.43
CA VAL A 260 13.79 -7.89 -1.38
C VAL A 260 14.61 -8.23 -0.16
N THR A 261 15.47 -7.30 0.26
CA THR A 261 16.22 -7.38 1.51
C THR A 261 15.68 -6.34 2.47
N ARG A 262 15.32 -6.74 3.69
CA ARG A 262 14.70 -5.85 4.69
C ARG A 262 15.20 -6.16 6.10
N PRO A 263 15.02 -5.25 7.07
CA PRO A 263 15.22 -5.58 8.48
C PRO A 263 14.44 -6.85 8.87
N ALA A 264 15.07 -7.74 9.63
CA ALA A 264 14.46 -8.99 10.07
C ALA A 264 13.30 -8.79 11.04
N GLN A 265 13.35 -7.68 11.80
CA GLN A 265 12.35 -7.27 12.77
C GLN A 265 12.05 -5.78 12.59
N GLU A 266 10.83 -5.36 12.95
CA GLU A 266 10.48 -3.94 13.00
C GLU A 266 11.31 -3.26 14.10
N ALA A 267 11.83 -2.06 13.83
CA ALA A 267 12.76 -1.39 14.73
C ALA A 267 12.15 -1.17 16.13
N GLU A 268 10.85 -0.89 16.17
CA GLU A 268 10.06 -0.64 17.36
C GLU A 268 9.84 -1.92 18.20
N SER A 269 9.94 -3.10 17.57
CA SER A 269 9.83 -4.40 18.26
C SER A 269 11.13 -4.84 18.94
N ILE A 270 12.27 -4.24 18.56
CA ILE A 270 13.58 -4.54 19.14
C ILE A 270 13.70 -3.74 20.44
N GLN A 271 13.38 -4.38 21.56
CA GLN A 271 13.53 -3.77 22.88
C GLN A 271 14.86 -4.16 23.51
N MET A 272 15.50 -3.21 24.19
CA MET A 272 16.73 -3.43 24.94
C MET A 272 16.43 -3.70 26.42
N GLU A 273 17.05 -4.73 26.96
CA GLU A 273 16.94 -5.12 28.36
C GLU A 273 17.94 -4.33 29.20
N ARG A 274 17.47 -3.26 29.84
CA ARG A 274 18.34 -2.29 30.53
C ARG A 274 18.82 -2.76 31.91
N GLY A 275 18.26 -3.84 32.42
CA GLY A 275 18.43 -4.26 33.82
C GLY A 275 17.69 -3.34 34.81
N PRO A 276 17.99 -3.42 36.12
CA PRO A 276 17.31 -2.62 37.13
C PRO A 276 17.71 -1.14 37.07
N ASN A 277 16.76 -0.23 37.28
CA ASN A 277 17.03 1.19 37.46
C ASN A 277 17.86 1.39 38.74
N ARG A 278 19.11 1.81 38.57
CA ARG A 278 20.09 2.05 39.65
C ARG A 278 19.83 3.35 40.39
N ALA A 279 19.09 4.28 39.79
CA ALA A 279 18.72 5.54 40.41
C ALA A 279 17.49 5.41 41.32
N LEU A 280 16.66 4.39 41.15
CA LEU A 280 15.41 4.22 41.89
C LEU A 280 15.62 4.31 43.41
N GLY A 281 14.95 5.28 44.04
CA GLY A 281 14.98 5.54 45.49
C GLY A 281 16.30 6.11 46.00
N LYS A 282 17.21 6.54 45.12
CA LYS A 282 18.51 7.10 45.51
C LYS A 282 18.41 8.60 45.82
N PRO A 283 19.29 9.14 46.68
CA PRO A 283 19.35 10.59 46.89
C PRO A 283 19.62 11.32 45.57
N ALA A 284 18.73 12.24 45.22
CA ALA A 284 18.90 13.10 44.07
C ALA A 284 19.30 14.53 44.50
N PHE A 285 19.91 15.27 43.60
CA PHE A 285 20.28 16.67 43.81
C PHE A 285 20.07 17.47 42.53
N ALA A 286 19.91 18.77 42.66
CA ALA A 286 19.80 19.66 41.52
C ALA A 286 20.40 21.03 41.82
N GLU A 287 20.99 21.64 40.80
CA GLU A 287 21.65 22.94 40.85
C GLU A 287 21.16 23.80 39.69
N VAL A 288 21.01 25.10 39.91
CA VAL A 288 20.64 26.06 38.86
C VAL A 288 21.43 27.34 39.02
N SER A 289 21.80 27.95 37.89
CA SER A 289 22.62 29.16 37.83
C SER A 289 21.92 30.39 38.41
N GLN A 290 20.58 30.43 38.36
CA GLN A 290 19.74 31.48 38.91
C GLN A 290 18.40 30.91 39.42
N GLY A 291 17.97 31.37 40.58
CA GLY A 291 16.84 30.78 41.31
C GLY A 291 17.30 29.60 42.18
N GLN A 292 16.35 28.81 42.64
CA GLN A 292 16.59 27.65 43.50
C GLN A 292 15.60 26.53 43.21
N PHE A 293 16.01 25.30 43.51
CA PHE A 293 15.08 24.17 43.60
C PHE A 293 14.52 24.08 45.03
N PRO A 294 13.30 23.56 45.22
CA PRO A 294 12.78 23.23 46.54
C PRO A 294 13.73 22.30 47.30
N GLY A 295 13.93 22.54 48.60
CA GLY A 295 14.87 21.80 49.45
C GLY A 295 14.53 20.31 49.66
N ASP A 296 13.30 19.88 49.35
CA ASP A 296 12.74 18.58 49.74
C ASP A 296 12.51 17.65 48.53
N ALA A 297 13.30 17.85 47.47
CA ALA A 297 13.11 17.31 46.12
C ALA A 297 13.26 15.77 45.97
N LYS A 298 12.34 15.00 46.55
CA LYS A 298 12.34 13.52 46.53
C LYS A 298 11.88 12.87 45.23
N LEU A 299 11.36 13.65 44.27
CA LEU A 299 10.60 13.12 43.12
C LEU A 299 11.45 12.76 41.89
N LEU A 300 12.76 12.98 41.91
CA LEU A 300 13.59 12.81 40.71
C LEU A 300 13.88 11.35 40.33
N THR A 301 13.70 10.40 41.24
CA THR A 301 14.12 8.99 41.04
C THR A 301 13.14 8.04 41.71
N ASP A 302 11.85 8.33 41.61
CA ASP A 302 10.80 7.61 42.33
C ASP A 302 10.14 6.49 41.51
N GLY A 303 10.54 6.34 40.24
CA GLY A 303 10.03 5.34 39.32
C GLY A 303 8.68 5.68 38.70
N ASP A 304 8.12 6.86 38.97
CA ASP A 304 6.91 7.34 38.32
C ASP A 304 7.24 8.03 36.99
N ALA A 305 7.12 7.26 35.91
CA ALA A 305 7.34 7.73 34.55
C ALA A 305 6.11 8.41 33.91
N ASP A 306 4.96 8.54 34.59
CA ASP A 306 3.72 9.08 34.00
C ASP A 306 3.91 10.57 33.60
N PRO A 307 3.90 10.88 32.30
CA PRO A 307 4.15 12.24 31.82
C PRO A 307 2.98 13.20 32.08
N ARG A 308 1.83 12.71 32.57
CA ARG A 308 0.60 13.49 32.79
C ARG A 308 0.27 13.71 34.25
N ARG A 309 1.16 13.35 35.17
CA ARG A 309 1.01 13.63 36.59
C ARG A 309 1.37 15.09 36.89
N VAL A 310 0.41 15.86 37.38
CA VAL A 310 0.62 17.27 37.76
C VAL A 310 1.46 17.33 39.04
N GLY A 311 2.51 18.15 39.03
CA GLY A 311 3.34 18.39 40.22
C GLY A 311 4.35 17.29 40.58
N SER A 312 4.56 16.29 39.70
CA SER A 312 5.58 15.25 39.90
C SER A 312 7.01 15.70 39.56
N ALA A 313 7.19 16.86 38.90
CA ALA A 313 8.51 17.31 38.49
C ALA A 313 9.24 18.11 39.57
N LEU A 314 10.56 17.88 39.69
CA LEU A 314 11.44 18.86 40.30
C LEU A 314 11.59 20.05 39.34
N SER A 315 11.20 21.24 39.78
CA SER A 315 11.25 22.46 38.97
C SER A 315 11.88 23.62 39.73
N SER A 316 12.71 24.41 39.05
CA SER A 316 13.31 25.61 39.65
C SER A 316 12.27 26.72 39.86
N ALA A 317 12.52 27.58 40.85
CA ALA A 317 11.74 28.79 41.15
C ALA A 317 12.66 29.97 41.52
N PRO A 318 12.23 31.24 41.31
CA PRO A 318 11.01 31.66 40.64
C PRO A 318 11.04 31.39 39.12
N HIS A 319 9.95 31.72 38.41
CA HIS A 319 9.90 31.69 36.95
C HIS A 319 10.68 32.89 36.37
N LEU A 320 11.66 32.64 35.52
CA LEU A 320 12.62 33.62 34.99
C LEU A 320 12.64 33.64 33.45
N PRO A 321 11.60 34.15 32.77
CA PRO A 321 11.54 34.17 31.31
C PRO A 321 12.67 35.03 30.71
N ASN A 322 13.20 34.63 29.55
CA ASN A 322 14.30 35.31 28.83
C ASN A 322 15.63 35.43 29.59
N VAL A 323 15.79 34.70 30.69
CA VAL A 323 17.05 34.59 31.43
C VAL A 323 17.67 33.23 31.13
N PRO A 324 18.83 33.15 30.46
CA PRO A 324 19.47 31.87 30.20
C PRO A 324 19.73 31.11 31.50
N LEU A 325 19.17 29.90 31.60
CA LEU A 325 19.34 29.02 32.75
C LEU A 325 20.31 27.90 32.41
N LYS A 326 21.28 27.68 33.28
CA LYS A 326 22.13 26.48 33.29
C LYS A 326 21.90 25.75 34.60
N GLY A 327 21.95 24.44 34.57
CA GLY A 327 21.76 23.66 35.78
C GLY A 327 22.23 22.24 35.63
N ARG A 328 21.94 21.45 36.65
CA ARG A 328 22.27 20.04 36.71
C ARG A 328 21.20 19.33 37.51
N PHE A 329 20.80 18.14 37.07
CA PHE A 329 20.08 17.17 37.89
C PHE A 329 20.98 15.96 38.06
N GLY A 330 21.02 15.37 39.25
CA GLY A 330 21.87 14.21 39.46
C GLY A 330 21.40 13.31 40.58
N VAL A 331 22.05 12.15 40.65
CA VAL A 331 21.78 11.07 41.59
C VAL A 331 23.07 10.66 42.26
N ASP A 332 23.02 10.43 43.57
CA ASP A 332 24.08 9.85 44.38
C ASP A 332 23.75 8.39 44.66
N PHE A 333 24.52 7.46 44.10
CA PHE A 333 24.30 6.04 44.26
C PHE A 333 24.71 5.53 45.66
N GLY A 334 25.53 6.31 46.38
CA GLY A 334 26.14 5.97 47.68
C GLY A 334 27.32 5.00 47.61
N ALA A 335 27.54 4.36 46.46
CA ALA A 335 28.63 3.43 46.21
C ALA A 335 29.01 3.44 44.73
N GLN A 336 30.20 2.92 44.41
CA GLN A 336 30.65 2.78 43.03
C GLN A 336 29.76 1.79 42.27
N VAL A 337 29.06 2.28 41.25
CA VAL A 337 28.23 1.48 40.35
C VAL A 337 28.67 1.69 38.91
N ALA A 338 28.56 0.64 38.10
CA ALA A 338 28.71 0.76 36.66
C ALA A 338 27.41 1.30 36.07
N VAL A 339 27.50 2.28 35.16
CA VAL A 339 26.35 2.86 34.44
C VAL A 339 26.80 3.21 33.02
N ASN A 340 25.92 2.99 32.05
CA ASN A 340 26.17 3.28 30.64
C ASN A 340 24.91 3.71 29.86
N ALA A 341 23.80 3.90 30.57
CA ALA A 341 22.53 4.31 29.98
C ALA A 341 21.76 5.20 30.96
N VAL A 342 21.09 6.22 30.44
CA VAL A 342 20.20 7.11 31.21
C VAL A 342 18.91 7.34 30.42
N VAL A 343 17.77 7.32 31.12
CA VAL A 343 16.47 7.78 30.61
C VAL A 343 16.05 9.00 31.42
N LEU A 344 15.68 10.09 30.75
CA LEU A 344 15.27 11.34 31.40
C LEU A 344 13.89 11.74 30.91
N HIS A 345 12.99 12.06 31.85
CA HIS A 345 11.65 12.56 31.56
C HIS A 345 11.64 14.07 31.78
N HIS A 346 11.79 14.86 30.71
CA HIS A 346 12.06 16.29 30.81
C HIS A 346 10.82 17.14 31.07
N GLY A 347 11.01 18.26 31.74
CA GLY A 347 9.99 19.30 31.92
C GLY A 347 9.01 19.00 33.06
N THR A 348 7.85 19.65 33.02
CA THR A 348 6.74 19.46 33.97
C THR A 348 5.40 19.53 33.26
N TRP A 349 4.43 18.73 33.69
CA TRP A 349 3.09 18.72 33.11
C TRP A 349 2.19 19.76 33.77
N ASN A 350 1.51 20.56 32.95
CA ASN A 350 0.62 21.61 33.43
C ASN A 350 -0.89 21.29 33.27
N GLY A 351 -1.24 20.06 32.89
CA GLY A 351 -2.62 19.67 32.55
C GLY A 351 -2.94 19.69 31.05
N LYS A 352 -2.07 20.27 30.21
CA LYS A 352 -2.27 20.35 28.75
C LYS A 352 -1.04 19.98 27.92
N THR A 353 0.15 20.41 28.34
CA THR A 353 1.40 20.12 27.64
C THR A 353 2.57 20.04 28.63
N ILE A 354 3.70 19.54 28.15
CA ILE A 354 4.95 19.53 28.91
C ILE A 354 5.63 20.88 28.73
N LEU A 355 5.92 21.53 29.85
CA LEU A 355 6.63 22.80 29.91
C LEU A 355 8.07 22.60 30.35
N TYR A 356 8.94 23.51 29.90
CA TYR A 356 10.31 23.68 30.39
C TYR A 356 11.26 22.46 30.22
N PRO A 357 11.22 21.69 29.11
CA PRO A 357 12.24 20.68 28.86
C PRO A 357 13.62 21.33 28.63
N ALA A 358 14.69 20.60 28.91
CA ALA A 358 16.04 21.07 28.60
C ALA A 358 16.21 21.31 27.09
N GLU A 359 16.90 22.39 26.70
CA GLU A 359 17.20 22.69 25.29
C GLU A 359 18.56 22.13 24.88
N LYS A 360 19.48 21.98 25.84
CA LYS A 360 20.75 21.26 25.69
C LYS A 360 21.01 20.42 26.92
N MET A 361 21.71 19.31 26.74
CA MET A 361 22.14 18.48 27.86
C MET A 361 23.47 17.76 27.61
N ARG A 362 24.17 17.43 28.70
CA ARG A 362 25.37 16.57 28.73
C ARG A 362 25.32 15.66 29.94
N ILE A 363 25.51 14.35 29.73
CA ILE A 363 25.61 13.38 30.82
C ILE A 363 27.02 13.45 31.41
N GLN A 364 27.11 13.54 32.74
CA GLN A 364 28.35 13.69 33.47
C GLN A 364 28.44 12.68 34.62
N TYR A 365 29.64 12.18 34.88
CA TYR A 365 29.94 11.32 36.03
C TYR A 365 30.93 12.01 36.96
N TRP A 366 30.88 11.64 38.24
CA TRP A 366 31.85 12.10 39.23
C TRP A 366 33.09 11.19 39.21
N ASP A 367 34.27 11.76 38.97
CA ASP A 367 35.54 11.02 38.95
C ASP A 367 36.19 10.88 40.33
N GLY A 368 35.58 11.47 41.38
CA GLY A 368 36.13 11.58 42.72
C GLY A 368 36.54 13.00 43.10
N ASN A 369 36.80 13.86 42.11
CA ASN A 369 37.27 15.23 42.29
C ASN A 369 36.47 16.26 41.49
N ALA A 370 36.02 15.91 40.29
CA ALA A 370 35.28 16.79 39.41
C ALA A 370 34.24 16.04 38.57
N TRP A 371 33.32 16.81 38.00
CA TRP A 371 32.38 16.31 37.00
C TRP A 371 33.08 16.19 35.64
N ARG A 372 32.94 15.02 35.02
CA ARG A 372 33.47 14.71 33.69
C ARG A 372 32.32 14.33 32.77
N ASP A 373 32.35 14.82 31.53
CA ASP A 373 31.44 14.37 30.49
C ASP A 373 31.70 12.89 30.20
N VAL A 374 30.63 12.11 30.01
CA VAL A 374 30.77 10.71 29.56
C VAL A 374 31.24 10.67 28.10
N ALA A 375 32.06 9.67 27.77
CA ALA A 375 32.48 9.43 26.38
C ALA A 375 31.41 8.63 25.61
N GLY A 376 31.40 8.73 24.29
CA GLY A 376 30.52 7.92 23.43
C GLY A 376 29.02 8.22 23.56
N ALA A 377 28.61 9.36 24.13
CA ALA A 377 27.20 9.68 24.37
C ALA A 377 26.38 9.76 23.07
N GLN A 378 25.37 8.90 22.94
CA GLN A 378 24.38 8.90 21.86
C GLN A 378 22.99 9.04 22.45
N THR A 379 22.30 10.13 22.12
CA THR A 379 20.97 10.44 22.65
C THR A 379 19.90 10.28 21.59
N THR A 380 18.83 9.55 21.92
CA THR A 380 17.59 9.45 21.15
C THR A 380 16.46 10.14 21.91
N TRP A 381 15.66 10.96 21.23
CA TRP A 381 14.47 11.60 21.81
C TRP A 381 13.21 10.83 21.40
N HIS A 382 12.28 10.74 22.34
CA HIS A 382 10.98 10.09 22.20
C HIS A 382 9.86 11.09 22.48
N GLU A 383 8.62 10.69 22.22
CA GLU A 383 7.44 11.49 22.56
C GLU A 383 7.40 11.85 24.06
N GLU A 384 6.57 12.83 24.40
CA GLU A 384 6.40 13.29 25.79
C GLU A 384 7.71 13.78 26.44
N GLN A 385 8.62 14.31 25.60
CA GLN A 385 9.90 14.91 26.02
C GLN A 385 10.76 13.93 26.83
N VAL A 386 10.82 12.66 26.40
CA VAL A 386 11.69 11.65 27.01
C VAL A 386 12.96 11.51 26.19
N SER A 387 14.12 11.48 26.84
CA SER A 387 15.40 11.21 26.18
C SER A 387 16.04 9.94 26.70
N TYR A 388 16.58 9.14 25.79
CA TYR A 388 17.38 7.97 26.11
C TYR A 388 18.83 8.16 25.63
N THR A 389 19.80 8.06 26.53
CA THR A 389 21.23 8.24 26.21
C THR A 389 22.04 7.00 26.56
N LEU A 390 22.71 6.42 25.56
CA LEU A 390 23.76 5.40 25.73
C LEU A 390 25.14 6.08 25.74
N PHE A 391 26.09 5.56 26.50
CA PHE A 391 27.46 6.08 26.58
C PHE A 391 28.45 4.99 27.01
N ASP A 392 29.74 5.29 26.93
CA ASP A 392 30.78 4.37 27.39
C ASP A 392 30.62 4.06 28.89
N THR A 393 30.86 2.82 29.29
CA THR A 393 30.59 2.41 30.67
C THR A 393 31.52 3.15 31.64
N VAL A 394 30.93 3.87 32.58
CA VAL A 394 31.65 4.53 33.69
C VAL A 394 31.35 3.82 34.99
N ARG A 395 32.33 3.80 35.89
CA ARG A 395 32.14 3.43 37.30
C ARG A 395 32.18 4.70 38.12
N THR A 396 31.10 5.04 38.80
CA THR A 396 30.99 6.27 39.58
C THR A 396 30.09 6.10 40.80
N THR A 397 30.25 6.98 41.77
CA THR A 397 29.31 7.13 42.90
C THR A 397 28.18 8.10 42.58
N ARG A 398 28.35 8.99 41.60
CA ARG A 398 27.35 10.01 41.25
C ARG A 398 27.26 10.22 39.75
N LEU A 399 26.04 10.33 39.26
CA LEU A 399 25.76 10.66 37.87
C LEU A 399 24.90 11.92 37.80
N SER A 400 25.05 12.68 36.74
CA SER A 400 24.21 13.86 36.52
C SER A 400 24.01 14.15 35.05
N VAL A 401 23.03 14.99 34.77
CA VAL A 401 22.80 15.64 33.50
C VAL A 401 22.94 17.14 33.69
N ALA A 402 23.95 17.74 33.08
CA ALA A 402 24.07 19.19 32.98
C ALA A 402 23.13 19.67 31.86
N VAL A 403 22.27 20.65 32.15
CA VAL A 403 21.20 21.11 31.25
C VAL A 403 21.26 22.61 31.04
N GLU A 404 20.79 23.07 29.88
CA GLU A 404 20.71 24.50 29.53
C GLU A 404 19.37 24.82 28.86
N ARG A 405 18.82 26.01 29.15
CA ARG A 405 17.67 26.60 28.47
C ARG A 405 17.93 28.08 28.20
N ALA A 406 18.17 28.44 26.94
CA ALA A 406 18.49 29.79 26.51
C ALA A 406 17.28 30.74 26.65
N GLY A 407 16.06 30.24 26.41
CA GLY A 407 14.82 31.04 26.56
C GLY A 407 14.40 31.29 28.02
N GLY A 408 15.10 30.71 28.99
CA GLY A 408 14.78 30.83 30.41
C GLY A 408 13.44 30.22 30.79
N GLY A 409 12.83 30.71 31.85
CA GLY A 409 11.58 30.23 32.42
C GLY A 409 11.83 29.39 33.67
N ARG A 410 11.90 28.07 33.54
CA ARG A 410 12.31 27.16 34.61
C ARG A 410 13.20 26.04 34.06
N LEU A 411 13.95 25.35 34.91
CA LEU A 411 14.48 24.02 34.59
C LEU A 411 13.65 23.00 35.34
N ALA A 412 13.12 22.00 34.63
CA ALA A 412 12.31 20.96 35.24
C ALA A 412 12.67 19.57 34.70
N LEU A 413 12.64 18.59 35.60
CA LEU A 413 12.82 17.17 35.30
C LEU A 413 11.82 16.37 36.16
N ARG A 414 11.13 15.42 35.53
CA ARG A 414 10.18 14.51 36.21
C ARG A 414 10.91 13.33 36.81
N GLU A 415 11.64 12.60 35.99
CA GLU A 415 12.29 11.35 36.40
C GLU A 415 13.69 11.25 35.78
N PHE A 416 14.63 10.71 36.56
CA PHE A 416 15.99 10.38 36.20
C PHE A 416 16.21 8.89 36.44
N GLU A 417 16.31 8.12 35.38
CA GLU A 417 16.62 6.70 35.46
C GLU A 417 18.05 6.44 35.00
N ALA A 418 18.76 5.55 35.68
CA ALA A 418 20.13 5.17 35.36
C ALA A 418 20.28 3.66 35.28
N TYR A 419 20.91 3.15 34.21
CA TYR A 419 21.00 1.74 33.91
C TYR A 419 22.41 1.30 33.54
N HIS A 420 22.66 0.00 33.73
CA HIS A 420 23.84 -0.67 33.21
C HIS A 420 23.39 -1.80 32.28
N VAL A 421 23.40 -1.49 30.99
CA VAL A 421 23.17 -2.45 29.92
C VAL A 421 24.42 -3.30 29.77
N SER A 422 24.30 -4.62 29.80
CA SER A 422 25.48 -5.49 29.64
C SER A 422 26.04 -5.40 28.21
N SER A 423 27.32 -5.69 28.04
CA SER A 423 27.94 -5.76 26.70
C SER A 423 27.31 -6.86 25.83
N GLU A 424 26.86 -7.96 26.45
CA GLU A 424 26.13 -9.03 25.77
C GLU A 424 24.79 -8.52 25.21
N GLU A 425 24.07 -7.74 26.01
CA GLU A 425 22.79 -7.16 25.62
C GLU A 425 22.96 -6.09 24.54
N LEU A 426 23.93 -5.19 24.67
CA LEU A 426 24.27 -4.22 23.61
C LEU A 426 24.59 -4.92 22.29
N ALA A 427 25.37 -6.01 22.36
CA ALA A 427 25.70 -6.81 21.19
C ALA A 427 24.48 -7.55 20.61
N ARG A 428 23.57 -8.07 21.46
CA ARG A 428 22.31 -8.68 21.02
C ARG A 428 21.42 -7.66 20.32
N PHE A 429 21.23 -6.49 20.94
CA PHE A 429 20.41 -5.40 20.42
C PHE A 429 20.94 -4.92 19.06
N GLU A 430 22.25 -4.72 18.92
CA GLU A 430 22.84 -4.29 17.65
C GLU A 430 22.77 -5.40 16.58
N ARG A 431 23.01 -6.67 16.94
CA ARG A 431 22.79 -7.80 16.02
C ARG A 431 21.35 -7.86 15.54
N ALA A 432 20.37 -7.65 16.42
CA ALA A 432 18.96 -7.65 16.05
C ALA A 432 18.61 -6.50 15.10
N ARG A 433 19.16 -5.29 15.33
CA ARG A 433 18.97 -4.12 14.45
C ARG A 433 19.61 -4.29 13.08
N GLN A 434 20.75 -4.96 13.02
CA GLN A 434 21.47 -5.22 11.78
C GLN A 434 20.96 -6.45 11.02
N ALA A 435 20.27 -7.37 11.70
CA ALA A 435 19.74 -8.59 11.10
C ALA A 435 18.83 -8.26 9.91
N ARG A 436 19.13 -8.88 8.76
CA ARG A 436 18.36 -8.74 7.53
C ARG A 436 17.77 -10.08 7.12
N VAL A 437 16.62 -10.02 6.45
CA VAL A 437 16.01 -11.13 5.73
C VAL A 437 15.97 -10.76 4.26
N THR A 438 16.38 -11.70 3.41
CA THR A 438 16.28 -11.58 1.95
C THR A 438 15.30 -12.61 1.43
N GLU A 439 14.32 -12.14 0.67
CA GLU A 439 13.31 -12.96 0.00
C GLU A 439 13.48 -12.81 -1.51
N GLU A 440 13.47 -13.94 -2.21
CA GLU A 440 13.64 -14.00 -3.67
C GLU A 440 12.58 -14.89 -4.29
N TRP A 441 11.95 -14.41 -5.36
CA TRP A 441 10.94 -15.16 -6.10
C TRP A 441 10.80 -14.64 -7.54
N THR A 442 10.12 -15.41 -8.36
CA THR A 442 9.70 -15.00 -9.71
C THR A 442 8.20 -15.10 -9.82
N ASP A 443 7.56 -14.04 -10.29
CA ASP A 443 6.14 -14.01 -10.64
C ASP A 443 5.99 -13.98 -12.16
N VAL A 444 5.18 -14.85 -12.72
CA VAL A 444 4.74 -14.81 -14.11
C VAL A 444 3.28 -14.38 -14.14
N ILE A 445 3.01 -13.30 -14.84
CA ILE A 445 1.67 -12.71 -14.97
C ILE A 445 1.24 -12.79 -16.42
N LEU A 446 0.11 -13.45 -16.66
CA LEU A 446 -0.49 -13.61 -17.99
C LEU A 446 -1.83 -12.87 -17.97
N ILE A 447 -2.05 -11.96 -18.92
CA ILE A 447 -3.26 -11.13 -18.99
C ILE A 447 -3.85 -11.17 -20.39
N SER A 448 -5.17 -11.33 -20.48
CA SER A 448 -5.97 -11.10 -21.67
C SER A 448 -6.90 -9.92 -21.46
N HIS A 449 -6.96 -9.03 -22.44
CA HIS A 449 -7.92 -7.91 -22.47
C HIS A 449 -9.12 -8.19 -23.37
N ARG A 450 -9.12 -9.34 -24.06
CA ARG A 450 -10.19 -9.81 -24.95
C ARG A 450 -11.01 -10.97 -24.38
N GLY A 451 -10.98 -11.13 -23.06
CA GLY A 451 -11.69 -12.20 -22.35
C GLY A 451 -10.95 -13.54 -22.38
N ALA A 452 -11.58 -14.55 -21.78
CA ALA A 452 -11.06 -15.92 -21.69
C ALA A 452 -11.00 -16.59 -23.07
N ARG A 453 -9.79 -16.85 -23.56
CA ARG A 453 -9.50 -17.67 -24.74
C ARG A 453 -8.11 -18.29 -24.61
N GLY A 454 -7.90 -19.45 -25.24
CA GLY A 454 -6.62 -20.12 -25.31
C GLY A 454 -5.55 -19.27 -26.01
N ARG A 455 -4.49 -18.93 -25.28
CA ARG A 455 -3.34 -18.17 -25.78
C ARG A 455 -2.03 -18.79 -25.32
N ARG A 456 -0.99 -18.55 -26.11
CA ARG A 456 0.39 -18.84 -25.75
C ARG A 456 1.07 -17.57 -25.25
N TYR A 457 1.74 -17.66 -24.11
CA TYR A 457 2.53 -16.60 -23.50
C TYR A 457 3.96 -17.12 -23.30
N GLY A 458 4.82 -17.00 -24.30
CA GLY A 458 6.09 -17.73 -24.34
C GLY A 458 5.88 -19.24 -24.13
N ASP A 459 6.41 -19.77 -23.04
CA ASP A 459 6.30 -21.20 -22.69
C ASP A 459 4.97 -21.57 -22.03
N TYR A 460 4.09 -20.61 -21.73
CA TYR A 460 2.85 -20.85 -21.02
C TYR A 460 1.66 -20.98 -21.98
N LEU A 461 0.73 -21.86 -21.66
CA LEU A 461 -0.60 -21.91 -22.26
C LEU A 461 -1.63 -21.58 -21.18
N PHE A 462 -2.50 -20.64 -21.49
CA PHE A 462 -3.55 -20.18 -20.58
C PHE A 462 -4.80 -19.84 -21.36
N ASP A 463 -5.96 -20.20 -20.84
CA ASP A 463 -7.26 -20.03 -21.50
C ASP A 463 -8.15 -18.94 -20.89
N GLY A 464 -7.65 -18.23 -19.88
CA GLY A 464 -8.46 -17.29 -19.11
C GLY A 464 -8.11 -15.82 -19.29
N GLU A 465 -8.56 -15.00 -18.32
CA GLU A 465 -8.35 -13.55 -18.33
C GLU A 465 -7.06 -13.13 -17.60
N ILE A 466 -6.79 -13.70 -16.42
CA ILE A 466 -5.55 -13.42 -15.67
C ILE A 466 -5.00 -14.70 -15.06
N ALA A 467 -3.70 -14.94 -15.17
CA ALA A 467 -2.98 -15.93 -14.38
C ALA A 467 -1.79 -15.28 -13.65
N LEU A 468 -1.57 -15.68 -12.40
CA LEU A 468 -0.40 -15.35 -11.58
C LEU A 468 0.28 -16.67 -11.18
N ILE A 469 1.51 -16.89 -11.63
CA ILE A 469 2.30 -18.06 -11.26
C ILE A 469 3.54 -17.59 -10.48
N ARG A 470 3.61 -17.92 -9.19
CA ARG A 470 4.81 -17.63 -8.37
C ARG A 470 5.71 -18.85 -8.31
N LYS A 471 7.01 -18.61 -8.48
CA LYS A 471 8.08 -19.59 -8.33
C LYS A 471 9.06 -19.15 -7.25
N ASP A 472 9.57 -20.12 -6.50
CA ASP A 472 10.70 -19.89 -5.58
C ASP A 472 12.04 -19.78 -6.34
N THR A 473 13.13 -19.58 -5.61
CA THR A 473 14.50 -19.47 -6.16
C THR A 473 14.97 -20.72 -6.90
N ALA A 474 14.39 -21.88 -6.61
CA ALA A 474 14.65 -23.12 -7.33
C ALA A 474 13.75 -23.30 -8.56
N GLY A 475 12.98 -22.27 -8.93
CA GLY A 475 12.04 -22.29 -10.05
C GLY A 475 10.78 -23.13 -9.80
N ARG A 476 10.54 -23.57 -8.56
CA ARG A 476 9.41 -24.44 -8.24
C ARG A 476 8.15 -23.61 -8.01
N VAL A 477 7.03 -23.99 -8.63
CA VAL A 477 5.75 -23.28 -8.49
C VAL A 477 5.24 -23.37 -7.05
N VAL A 478 5.08 -22.23 -6.39
CA VAL A 478 4.58 -22.11 -5.01
C VAL A 478 3.20 -21.45 -4.93
N ARG A 479 2.75 -20.78 -6.00
CA ARG A 479 1.39 -20.22 -6.09
C ARG A 479 0.91 -20.22 -7.53
N VAL A 480 -0.38 -20.51 -7.72
CA VAL A 480 -1.11 -20.27 -8.96
C VAL A 480 -2.40 -19.55 -8.62
N GLY A 481 -2.60 -18.35 -9.17
CA GLY A 481 -3.84 -17.60 -9.13
C GLY A 481 -4.42 -17.51 -10.54
N VAL A 482 -5.75 -17.66 -10.67
CA VAL A 482 -6.46 -17.55 -11.96
C VAL A 482 -7.71 -16.69 -11.78
N LYS A 483 -8.01 -15.89 -12.81
CA LYS A 483 -9.28 -15.22 -13.01
C LYS A 483 -9.87 -15.65 -14.36
N THR A 484 -11.11 -16.14 -14.31
CA THR A 484 -11.91 -16.60 -15.46
C THR A 484 -11.11 -17.56 -16.35
N GLY A 485 -10.78 -18.76 -15.88
CA GLY A 485 -10.01 -19.73 -16.67
C GLY A 485 -10.16 -21.17 -16.18
N LYS A 486 -9.72 -22.14 -16.99
CA LYS A 486 -9.75 -23.58 -16.66
C LYS A 486 -8.38 -24.23 -16.69
N SER A 487 -7.44 -23.73 -17.48
CA SER A 487 -6.16 -24.41 -17.68
C SER A 487 -5.00 -23.43 -17.65
N VAL A 488 -3.97 -23.76 -16.85
CA VAL A 488 -2.66 -23.11 -16.86
C VAL A 488 -1.61 -24.19 -17.05
N ARG A 489 -0.81 -24.08 -18.11
CA ARG A 489 0.28 -25.01 -18.42
C ARG A 489 1.58 -24.26 -18.63
N GLU A 490 2.68 -24.91 -18.29
CA GLU A 490 4.04 -24.46 -18.56
C GLU A 490 4.75 -25.56 -19.37
N GLY A 491 5.10 -25.27 -20.62
CA GLY A 491 5.55 -26.29 -21.57
C GLY A 491 4.53 -27.43 -21.67
N GLY A 492 4.97 -28.67 -21.44
CA GLY A 492 4.09 -29.84 -21.39
C GLY A 492 3.45 -30.11 -20.02
N ARG A 493 3.72 -29.31 -19.00
CA ARG A 493 3.31 -29.57 -17.61
C ARG A 493 2.03 -28.81 -17.25
N THR A 494 1.03 -29.52 -16.77
CA THR A 494 -0.16 -28.92 -16.17
C THR A 494 0.16 -28.36 -14.79
N LEU A 495 -0.09 -27.05 -14.60
CA LEU A 495 0.00 -26.40 -13.29
C LEU A 495 -1.37 -26.42 -12.59
N LEU A 496 -2.42 -26.15 -13.38
CA LEU A 496 -3.82 -26.17 -12.98
C LEU A 496 -4.67 -26.62 -14.18
N GLU A 497 -5.62 -27.51 -13.95
CA GLU A 497 -6.66 -27.88 -14.91
C GLU A 497 -7.98 -28.10 -14.16
N SER A 498 -9.08 -27.54 -14.65
CA SER A 498 -10.40 -27.66 -14.04
C SER A 498 -11.47 -27.98 -15.10
N PRO A 499 -12.39 -28.92 -14.84
CA PRO A 499 -13.52 -29.14 -15.75
C PRO A 499 -14.49 -27.95 -15.75
N GLU A 500 -14.65 -27.31 -14.59
CA GLU A 500 -15.49 -26.11 -14.41
C GLU A 500 -14.67 -24.83 -14.59
N LEU A 501 -15.32 -23.77 -15.07
CA LEU A 501 -14.71 -22.44 -15.17
C LEU A 501 -14.45 -21.88 -13.78
N LEU A 502 -13.21 -21.48 -13.51
CA LEU A 502 -12.85 -20.82 -12.25
C LEU A 502 -12.95 -19.31 -12.43
N ASP A 503 -13.96 -18.68 -11.83
CA ASP A 503 -14.16 -17.22 -11.91
C ASP A 503 -13.01 -16.46 -11.23
N SER A 504 -12.62 -16.90 -10.02
CA SER A 504 -11.43 -16.45 -9.31
C SER A 504 -10.94 -17.56 -8.39
N PHE A 505 -9.68 -17.93 -8.48
CA PHE A 505 -9.12 -19.06 -7.75
C PHE A 505 -7.66 -18.82 -7.38
N CYS A 506 -7.23 -19.32 -6.23
CA CYS A 506 -5.83 -19.34 -5.84
C CYS A 506 -5.48 -20.66 -5.14
N ALA A 507 -4.36 -21.25 -5.55
CA ALA A 507 -3.71 -22.39 -4.93
C ALA A 507 -2.30 -22.01 -4.45
N GLU A 508 -1.95 -22.39 -3.22
CA GLU A 508 -0.65 -22.15 -2.61
C GLU A 508 -0.05 -23.45 -2.09
N TRP A 509 1.20 -23.74 -2.47
CA TRP A 509 1.93 -24.93 -2.03
C TRP A 509 2.67 -24.62 -0.74
N GLN A 510 2.40 -25.42 0.31
CA GLN A 510 3.01 -25.27 1.63
C GLN A 510 3.43 -26.65 2.15
N GLY A 511 4.70 -26.99 1.92
CA GLY A 511 5.23 -28.32 2.23
C GLY A 511 4.45 -29.41 1.49
N GLU A 512 3.85 -30.34 2.26
CA GLU A 512 3.08 -31.46 1.72
C GLU A 512 1.60 -31.13 1.40
N ALA A 513 1.16 -29.88 1.56
CA ALA A 513 -0.22 -29.46 1.28
C ALA A 513 -0.30 -28.42 0.16
N VAL A 514 -1.42 -28.42 -0.56
CA VAL A 514 -1.84 -27.27 -1.40
C VAL A 514 -3.10 -26.67 -0.80
N ARG A 515 -3.04 -25.39 -0.43
CA ARG A 515 -4.15 -24.63 0.14
C ARG A 515 -4.90 -23.88 -0.94
N LEU A 516 -6.22 -24.01 -0.95
CA LEU A 516 -7.12 -23.45 -1.94
C LEU A 516 -7.96 -22.33 -1.32
N ASP A 517 -8.20 -21.28 -2.10
CA ASP A 517 -9.01 -20.11 -1.71
C ASP A 517 -10.28 -19.98 -2.57
N GLY A 518 -10.98 -21.11 -2.76
CA GLY A 518 -12.19 -21.17 -3.57
C GLY A 518 -12.74 -22.58 -3.67
N PRO A 519 -13.96 -22.74 -4.21
CA PRO A 519 -14.54 -24.06 -4.40
C PRO A 519 -13.69 -24.91 -5.34
N ALA A 520 -13.61 -26.21 -5.03
CA ALA A 520 -12.75 -27.17 -5.73
C ALA A 520 -13.59 -28.24 -6.45
N PRO A 521 -13.91 -28.07 -7.75
CA PRO A 521 -14.72 -29.03 -8.49
C PRO A 521 -14.05 -30.40 -8.56
N ARG A 522 -14.87 -31.46 -8.61
CA ARG A 522 -14.36 -32.81 -8.88
C ARG A 522 -13.59 -32.78 -10.20
N GLY A 523 -12.40 -33.38 -10.20
CA GLY A 523 -11.52 -33.37 -11.37
C GLY A 523 -10.61 -32.14 -11.47
N LEU A 524 -10.74 -31.14 -10.57
CA LEU A 524 -9.70 -30.11 -10.42
C LEU A 524 -8.36 -30.80 -10.17
N ALA A 525 -7.41 -30.58 -11.07
CA ALA A 525 -6.07 -31.11 -11.03
C ALA A 525 -5.08 -29.98 -10.78
N LEU A 526 -4.29 -30.11 -9.72
CA LEU A 526 -3.23 -29.18 -9.38
C LEU A 526 -1.91 -29.92 -9.39
N LEU A 527 -0.85 -29.25 -9.82
CA LEU A 527 0.47 -29.83 -9.77
C LEU A 527 0.80 -30.40 -8.37
N ALA A 528 1.19 -31.67 -8.25
CA ALA A 528 1.42 -32.27 -6.94
C ALA A 528 2.74 -31.81 -6.32
N ARG A 529 3.86 -31.94 -7.07
CA ARG A 529 5.22 -31.84 -6.52
C ARG A 529 5.39 -32.78 -5.30
N ASP A 530 5.75 -32.21 -4.17
CA ASP A 530 5.91 -32.87 -2.87
C ASP A 530 4.57 -32.96 -2.11
N ALA A 531 3.53 -32.24 -2.58
CA ALA A 531 2.23 -32.25 -1.93
C ALA A 531 1.57 -33.63 -2.04
N ARG A 532 0.85 -33.97 -0.96
CA ARG A 532 0.10 -35.22 -0.79
C ARG A 532 -1.36 -34.98 -0.46
N ARG A 533 -1.73 -33.74 -0.10
CA ARG A 533 -3.10 -33.36 0.27
C ARG A 533 -3.49 -32.00 -0.28
N LEU A 534 -4.79 -31.83 -0.49
CA LEU A 534 -5.42 -30.55 -0.81
C LEU A 534 -6.22 -30.08 0.41
N GLU A 535 -6.17 -28.78 0.70
CA GLU A 535 -6.87 -28.16 1.82
C GLU A 535 -7.70 -26.98 1.29
N CYS A 536 -8.98 -26.91 1.63
CA CYS A 536 -9.86 -25.79 1.31
C CYS A 536 -10.57 -25.33 2.58
N ALA A 537 -10.55 -24.02 2.86
CA ALA A 537 -11.11 -23.45 4.09
C ALA A 537 -10.65 -24.17 5.38
N GLY A 538 -9.40 -24.64 5.42
CA GLY A 538 -8.82 -25.36 6.56
C GLY A 538 -9.21 -26.84 6.68
N SER A 539 -10.03 -27.36 5.76
CA SER A 539 -10.44 -28.77 5.73
C SER A 539 -9.75 -29.53 4.61
N ALA A 540 -9.36 -30.78 4.87
CA ALA A 540 -8.80 -31.67 3.84
C ALA A 540 -9.85 -32.01 2.77
N LEU A 541 -9.43 -32.03 1.51
CA LEU A 541 -10.24 -32.47 0.37
C LEU A 541 -9.80 -33.87 -0.07
N ALA A 542 -10.78 -34.72 -0.39
CA ALA A 542 -10.51 -36.00 -1.04
C ALA A 542 -9.86 -35.76 -2.41
N ALA A 543 -8.63 -36.26 -2.56
CA ALA A 543 -7.83 -36.12 -3.77
C ALA A 543 -6.91 -37.33 -3.95
N GLU A 544 -6.55 -37.61 -5.20
CA GLU A 544 -5.63 -38.70 -5.57
C GLU A 544 -4.51 -38.17 -6.44
N LEU A 545 -3.31 -38.75 -6.30
CA LEU A 545 -2.20 -38.47 -7.19
C LEU A 545 -2.38 -39.19 -8.52
N ARG A 546 -2.50 -38.45 -9.62
CA ARG A 546 -2.63 -38.99 -10.99
C ARG A 546 -1.73 -38.19 -11.93
N GLY A 547 -0.82 -38.87 -12.63
CA GLY A 547 0.05 -38.22 -13.62
C GLY A 547 0.86 -37.02 -13.09
N GLY A 548 1.25 -37.04 -11.81
CA GLY A 548 1.99 -35.93 -11.18
C GLY A 548 1.13 -34.75 -10.71
N ALA A 549 -0.20 -34.87 -10.75
CA ALA A 549 -1.15 -33.89 -10.23
C ALA A 549 -1.99 -34.49 -9.09
N LEU A 550 -2.34 -33.66 -8.09
CA LEU A 550 -3.39 -33.97 -7.12
C LEU A 550 -4.74 -33.64 -7.75
N VAL A 551 -5.57 -34.66 -7.94
CA VAL A 551 -6.88 -34.55 -8.59
C VAL A 551 -7.97 -34.72 -7.54
N VAL A 552 -8.87 -33.75 -7.43
CA VAL A 552 -10.02 -33.81 -6.50
C VAL A 552 -10.96 -34.95 -6.88
N THR A 553 -11.23 -35.86 -5.94
CA THR A 553 -12.04 -37.08 -6.17
C THR A 553 -13.37 -37.12 -5.43
N ARG A 554 -13.68 -36.10 -4.63
CA ARG A 554 -14.94 -36.01 -3.88
C ARG A 554 -16.18 -36.18 -4.79
N ALA A 555 -17.24 -36.78 -4.25
CA ALA A 555 -18.51 -36.91 -4.96
C ALA A 555 -19.05 -35.50 -5.31
N PRO A 556 -19.39 -35.23 -6.58
CA PRO A 556 -20.00 -33.97 -6.95
C PRO A 556 -21.49 -34.00 -6.58
N GLN A 557 -22.12 -32.83 -6.49
CA GLN A 557 -23.57 -32.80 -6.58
C GLN A 557 -24.01 -33.29 -7.98
N ALA A 558 -25.16 -33.97 -8.03
CA ALA A 558 -25.63 -34.66 -9.24
C ALA A 558 -25.86 -33.71 -10.43
N ALA A 559 -26.17 -32.44 -10.16
CA ALA A 559 -26.37 -31.41 -11.17
C ALA A 559 -25.92 -30.03 -10.65
N PRO A 560 -25.43 -29.14 -11.54
CA PRO A 560 -25.19 -27.74 -11.21
C PRO A 560 -26.45 -27.06 -10.63
N PRO A 561 -26.30 -25.92 -9.93
CA PRO A 561 -27.44 -25.17 -9.42
C PRO A 561 -28.45 -24.85 -10.52
N ARG A 562 -29.73 -25.10 -10.26
CA ARG A 562 -30.80 -24.62 -11.15
C ARG A 562 -31.22 -23.23 -10.71
N ILE A 563 -31.00 -22.24 -11.58
CA ILE A 563 -31.45 -20.86 -11.36
C ILE A 563 -32.90 -20.69 -11.84
N THR A 564 -33.76 -20.15 -11.00
CA THR A 564 -35.16 -19.84 -11.31
C THR A 564 -35.57 -18.45 -10.82
N ASP A 565 -36.72 -17.95 -11.28
CA ASP A 565 -37.32 -16.69 -10.83
C ASP A 565 -36.41 -15.46 -10.97
N VAL A 566 -35.62 -15.39 -12.05
CA VAL A 566 -34.78 -14.23 -12.33
C VAL A 566 -35.67 -13.03 -12.63
N ARG A 567 -35.51 -11.96 -11.84
CA ARG A 567 -36.21 -10.69 -12.01
C ARG A 567 -35.23 -9.54 -11.97
N VAL A 568 -35.46 -8.56 -12.83
CA VAL A 568 -34.65 -7.34 -12.91
C VAL A 568 -35.59 -6.16 -12.70
N ARG A 569 -35.36 -5.40 -11.64
CA ARG A 569 -36.12 -4.18 -11.33
C ARG A 569 -35.20 -2.98 -11.40
N LEU A 570 -35.44 -2.09 -12.36
CA LEU A 570 -34.75 -0.81 -12.46
C LEU A 570 -35.27 0.16 -11.39
N GLU A 571 -34.34 0.95 -10.87
CA GLU A 571 -34.62 2.04 -9.95
C GLU A 571 -34.04 3.33 -10.54
N PRO A 572 -34.77 4.46 -10.46
CA PRO A 572 -34.29 5.72 -10.97
C PRO A 572 -33.08 6.22 -10.16
N PRO A 573 -32.33 7.19 -10.69
CA PRO A 573 -31.35 7.93 -9.91
C PRO A 573 -31.95 8.45 -8.61
N GLN A 574 -31.17 8.40 -7.52
CA GLN A 574 -31.60 8.98 -6.25
C GLN A 574 -31.91 10.48 -6.43
N LYS A 575 -33.16 10.85 -6.14
CA LYS A 575 -33.61 12.24 -6.23
C LYS A 575 -32.82 13.13 -5.27
N GLY A 576 -32.35 14.28 -5.77
CA GLY A 576 -31.65 15.29 -4.98
C GLY A 576 -30.16 15.03 -4.76
N LEU A 577 -29.60 13.94 -5.32
CA LEU A 577 -28.17 13.66 -5.28
C LEU A 577 -27.53 13.94 -6.64
N ALA A 578 -26.68 14.96 -6.72
CA ALA A 578 -25.94 15.29 -7.94
C ALA A 578 -25.03 14.13 -8.34
N GLY A 579 -25.07 13.72 -9.61
CA GLY A 579 -24.31 12.57 -10.11
C GLY A 579 -24.91 11.20 -9.79
N ALA A 580 -26.08 11.14 -9.13
CA ALA A 580 -26.77 9.85 -8.93
C ALA A 580 -27.09 9.20 -10.28
N GLN A 581 -26.90 7.88 -10.33
CA GLN A 581 -27.17 7.06 -11.49
C GLN A 581 -28.32 6.09 -11.21
N PRO A 582 -29.08 5.67 -12.25
CA PRO A 582 -29.99 4.54 -12.11
C PRO A 582 -29.21 3.29 -11.67
N PHE A 583 -29.92 2.38 -11.02
CA PHE A 583 -29.38 1.09 -10.61
C PHE A 583 -30.44 0.01 -10.81
N ALA A 584 -30.05 -1.27 -10.78
CA ALA A 584 -30.97 -2.38 -10.86
C ALA A 584 -30.85 -3.28 -9.63
N TRP A 585 -31.99 -3.80 -9.16
CA TRP A 585 -32.02 -4.99 -8.32
C TRP A 585 -32.24 -6.22 -9.20
N VAL A 586 -31.32 -7.17 -9.11
CA VAL A 586 -31.46 -8.48 -9.74
C VAL A 586 -31.67 -9.53 -8.65
N THR A 587 -32.79 -10.26 -8.72
CA THR A 587 -33.13 -11.31 -7.75
C THR A 587 -33.37 -12.63 -8.46
N TRP A 588 -33.00 -13.74 -7.81
CA TRP A 588 -33.25 -15.10 -8.32
C TRP A 588 -33.21 -16.11 -7.17
N LYS A 589 -33.58 -17.36 -7.47
CA LYS A 589 -33.47 -18.51 -6.57
C LYS A 589 -32.60 -19.60 -7.15
N THR A 590 -32.02 -20.41 -6.26
CA THR A 590 -31.31 -21.65 -6.58
C THR A 590 -31.87 -22.83 -5.80
N ASP A 591 -31.82 -24.02 -6.40
CA ASP A 591 -32.26 -25.25 -5.76
C ASP A 591 -31.24 -25.84 -4.77
N VAL A 592 -30.04 -25.26 -4.69
CA VAL A 592 -28.99 -25.55 -3.70
C VAL A 592 -28.26 -24.28 -3.26
N PRO A 593 -27.66 -24.23 -2.05
CA PRO A 593 -26.91 -23.07 -1.61
C PRO A 593 -25.75 -22.72 -2.57
N ALA A 594 -25.74 -21.48 -3.06
CA ALA A 594 -24.74 -20.99 -4.02
C ALA A 594 -24.36 -19.53 -3.77
N THR A 595 -23.28 -19.08 -4.41
CA THR A 595 -22.85 -17.68 -4.43
C THR A 595 -23.79 -16.80 -5.27
N SER A 596 -23.67 -15.48 -5.11
CA SER A 596 -24.47 -14.51 -5.86
C SER A 596 -23.58 -13.57 -6.66
N ARG A 597 -23.78 -13.50 -7.98
CA ARG A 597 -23.11 -12.54 -8.86
C ARG A 597 -23.99 -12.19 -10.05
N VAL A 598 -23.85 -10.98 -10.57
CA VAL A 598 -24.48 -10.55 -11.82
C VAL A 598 -23.41 -10.11 -12.80
N GLU A 599 -23.49 -10.67 -14.01
CA GLU A 599 -22.86 -10.09 -15.20
C GLU A 599 -23.90 -9.26 -15.94
N TYR A 600 -23.50 -8.12 -16.47
CA TYR A 600 -24.38 -7.23 -17.22
C TYR A 600 -23.60 -6.50 -18.31
N ILE A 601 -24.30 -6.22 -19.40
CA ILE A 601 -23.70 -5.63 -20.60
C ILE A 601 -24.69 -4.66 -21.25
N ALA A 602 -24.18 -3.51 -21.68
CA ALA A 602 -24.84 -2.62 -22.64
C ALA A 602 -24.20 -2.80 -24.01
N GLU A 603 -24.94 -2.52 -25.07
CA GLU A 603 -24.44 -2.64 -26.44
C GLU A 603 -23.18 -1.77 -26.63
N GLY A 604 -22.15 -2.34 -27.28
CA GLY A 604 -20.87 -1.66 -27.52
C GLY A 604 -19.99 -1.44 -26.28
N GLN A 605 -20.43 -1.81 -25.07
CA GLN A 605 -19.66 -1.68 -23.83
C GLN A 605 -19.02 -3.02 -23.40
N PRO A 606 -17.92 -2.99 -22.62
CA PRO A 606 -17.36 -4.21 -22.03
C PRO A 606 -18.38 -4.87 -21.09
N ALA A 607 -18.36 -6.20 -21.03
CA ALA A 607 -19.12 -6.93 -20.02
C ALA A 607 -18.64 -6.53 -18.61
N ARG A 608 -19.60 -6.23 -17.73
CA ARG A 608 -19.36 -5.76 -16.36
C ARG A 608 -19.84 -6.82 -15.38
N ARG A 609 -19.18 -6.91 -14.23
CA ARG A 609 -19.50 -7.92 -13.22
C ARG A 609 -19.51 -7.31 -11.83
N THR A 610 -20.56 -7.60 -11.08
CA THR A 610 -20.61 -7.23 -9.66
C THR A 610 -19.53 -7.99 -8.87
N PRO A 611 -19.12 -7.47 -7.70
CA PRO A 611 -18.41 -8.29 -6.72
C PRO A 611 -19.21 -9.56 -6.42
N VAL A 612 -18.50 -10.65 -6.13
CA VAL A 612 -19.14 -11.91 -5.73
C VAL A 612 -19.57 -11.83 -4.27
N ASP A 613 -20.83 -12.15 -4.00
CA ASP A 613 -21.28 -12.50 -2.66
C ASP A 613 -21.00 -13.98 -2.42
N ALA A 614 -19.96 -14.24 -1.61
CA ALA A 614 -19.46 -15.59 -1.35
C ALA A 614 -20.33 -16.38 -0.36
N ALA A 615 -21.30 -15.76 0.30
CA ALA A 615 -22.20 -16.48 1.19
C ALA A 615 -23.11 -17.42 0.38
N LEU A 616 -23.18 -18.68 0.80
CA LEU A 616 -23.98 -19.71 0.12
C LEU A 616 -25.45 -19.60 0.54
N LYS A 617 -26.32 -19.23 -0.41
CA LYS A 617 -27.75 -18.96 -0.18
C LYS A 617 -28.59 -19.61 -1.26
N ARG A 618 -29.89 -19.73 -1.01
CA ARG A 618 -30.89 -20.17 -2.00
C ARG A 618 -31.71 -19.02 -2.58
N GLU A 619 -31.72 -17.88 -1.89
CA GLU A 619 -32.36 -16.65 -2.34
C GLU A 619 -31.31 -15.57 -2.50
N HIS A 620 -31.32 -14.93 -3.66
CA HIS A 620 -30.26 -14.03 -4.09
C HIS A 620 -30.83 -12.66 -4.41
N ARG A 621 -30.08 -11.63 -4.05
CA ARG A 621 -30.37 -10.24 -4.39
C ARG A 621 -29.05 -9.50 -4.57
N VAL A 622 -28.84 -8.97 -5.76
CA VAL A 622 -27.65 -8.20 -6.12
C VAL A 622 -28.07 -6.83 -6.64
N ARG A 623 -27.36 -5.79 -6.19
CA ARG A 623 -27.49 -4.43 -6.72
C ARG A 623 -26.48 -4.24 -7.85
N VAL A 624 -26.95 -3.73 -8.98
CA VAL A 624 -26.10 -3.33 -10.11
C VAL A 624 -26.12 -1.82 -10.21
N ASP A 625 -24.97 -1.19 -9.96
CA ASP A 625 -24.80 0.25 -9.94
C ASP A 625 -24.19 0.78 -11.25
N PHE A 626 -24.15 2.11 -11.37
CA PHE A 626 -23.57 2.83 -12.51
C PHE A 626 -24.20 2.43 -13.85
N LEU A 627 -25.54 2.34 -13.90
CA LEU A 627 -26.25 2.26 -15.16
C LEU A 627 -26.34 3.65 -15.80
N VAL A 628 -26.39 3.72 -17.12
CA VAL A 628 -26.54 4.98 -17.85
C VAL A 628 -28.02 5.17 -18.19
N PRO A 629 -28.62 6.35 -17.92
CA PRO A 629 -30.01 6.62 -18.32
C PRO A 629 -30.22 6.44 -19.83
N GLY A 630 -31.28 5.73 -20.21
CA GLY A 630 -31.65 5.50 -21.61
C GLY A 630 -30.91 4.35 -22.30
N GLU A 631 -29.88 3.77 -21.67
CA GLU A 631 -29.17 2.60 -22.19
C GLU A 631 -29.92 1.30 -21.85
N GLU A 632 -29.99 0.39 -22.82
CA GLU A 632 -30.52 -0.96 -22.60
C GLU A 632 -29.42 -1.88 -22.08
N TYR A 633 -29.73 -2.59 -20.99
CA TYR A 633 -28.83 -3.57 -20.41
C TYR A 633 -29.43 -4.97 -20.47
N SER A 634 -28.56 -5.95 -20.72
CA SER A 634 -28.84 -7.36 -20.48
C SER A 634 -28.16 -7.80 -19.19
N PHE A 635 -28.88 -8.52 -18.32
CA PHE A 635 -28.42 -9.00 -17.03
C PHE A 635 -28.41 -10.53 -16.99
N ARG A 636 -27.38 -11.09 -16.37
CA ARG A 636 -27.20 -12.54 -16.22
C ARG A 636 -26.84 -12.87 -14.78
N ALA A 637 -27.72 -13.61 -14.11
CA ALA A 637 -27.44 -14.17 -12.79
C ALA A 637 -26.46 -15.33 -12.90
N ILE A 638 -25.44 -15.35 -12.04
CA ILE A 638 -24.40 -16.38 -11.97
C ILE A 638 -24.34 -16.89 -10.53
N SER A 639 -24.38 -18.22 -10.38
CA SER A 639 -24.29 -18.90 -9.09
C SER A 639 -23.34 -20.09 -9.14
N VAL A 640 -22.48 -20.19 -8.12
CA VAL A 640 -21.53 -21.31 -7.93
C VAL A 640 -21.80 -21.96 -6.58
N ASP A 641 -21.97 -23.28 -6.55
CA ASP A 641 -22.21 -24.01 -5.31
C ASP A 641 -20.93 -24.30 -4.50
N ALA A 642 -21.08 -24.97 -3.35
CA ALA A 642 -19.95 -25.43 -2.52
C ALA A 642 -19.03 -26.45 -3.22
N TRP A 643 -19.51 -27.08 -4.28
CA TRP A 643 -18.76 -28.05 -5.07
C TRP A 643 -17.96 -27.40 -6.19
N GLY A 644 -18.25 -26.14 -6.54
CA GLY A 644 -17.63 -25.43 -7.67
C GLY A 644 -18.38 -25.63 -8.98
N GLN A 645 -19.57 -26.22 -8.96
CA GLN A 645 -20.43 -26.32 -10.13
C GLN A 645 -21.08 -24.98 -10.38
N ARG A 646 -21.01 -24.53 -11.64
CA ARG A 646 -21.41 -23.18 -12.04
C ARG A 646 -22.70 -23.22 -12.86
N ALA A 647 -23.58 -22.27 -12.60
CA ALA A 647 -24.80 -22.05 -13.36
C ALA A 647 -24.94 -20.59 -13.78
N GLU A 648 -25.48 -20.38 -14.98
CA GLU A 648 -25.85 -19.07 -15.50
C GLU A 648 -27.31 -19.09 -15.93
N ALA A 649 -28.04 -18.02 -15.64
CA ALA A 649 -29.36 -17.82 -16.20
C ALA A 649 -29.28 -17.35 -17.67
N PRO A 650 -30.35 -17.53 -18.46
CA PRO A 650 -30.53 -16.78 -19.70
C PRO A 650 -30.44 -15.27 -19.44
N ALA A 651 -29.89 -14.54 -20.41
CA ALA A 651 -29.78 -13.09 -20.32
C ALA A 651 -31.19 -12.48 -20.27
N THR A 652 -31.45 -11.65 -19.26
CA THR A 652 -32.77 -11.11 -18.94
C THR A 652 -32.71 -9.58 -18.99
N ARG A 653 -33.78 -8.94 -19.49
CA ARG A 653 -33.92 -7.46 -19.49
C ARG A 653 -34.75 -7.03 -18.28
N ALA A 654 -34.70 -5.75 -17.95
CA ALA A 654 -35.63 -5.19 -16.98
C ALA A 654 -37.08 -5.28 -17.49
N ASP A 655 -37.99 -5.57 -16.57
CA ASP A 655 -39.44 -5.55 -16.82
C ASP A 655 -39.98 -4.13 -17.06
#